data_AF-A0A6M0FMF0-F1
#
_entry.id   AF-A0A6M0FMF0-F1
#
_cell.length_a   1.000
_cell.length_b   1.000
_cell.length_c   1.000
_cell.angle_alpha   90.00
_cell.angle_beta   90.00
_cell.angle_gamma   90.00
#
_symmetry.space_group_name_H-M   'P 1'
#
loop_
_entity.id
_entity.type
_entity.pdbx_description
1 polymer ?
#
loop_
_entity_poly.entity_id
_entity_poly.type
_entity_poly.pdbx_seq_one_letter_code
_entity_poly.pdbx_strand_id
1 'polypeptide(L)'
;MKPFNELPQYYRHLRQEIVSVVPSDALKILDVGCGAGVLGQALKQQDKRRFVVGIELNQEAIYHAQYNLDAAYQTDIEKFDAPFEKGEFDCIIFADILEHLIDPWKLMSEYCDFLKPEGTVIASIPNIRNLPLIKNLAEEGSWEYQTEGILDQTHLRFFTKKEFISLLNQAQVVCESVTYLGGQQFYQLHQGKIQDIRLGNLIIKEVPYETFRELFANQILFVGTYRPEDSNKANKFNKQYNATIIVPWWDHGELLELWETNIKNIQESEIIFIDNGSGLKTKQALKEFCQKYDIKLIRNEKNLGFATANNQGIEIATGDYILHLNNDVEILKPYVKNLCKLAGQGLAGPGYVQSELGELYVEGWALCIKKSLLQAIGGWSEDYGLGYWDDVDLCHKARLAGYSITAVPDIKSYIRHLTNTTGRDGRIDQLALHARNRQIYIQKYYSSSPKIIIDGVFFQLYSTGIARVWRSLLEQWTKTEFATHIIVLDRANTSPKIPGIRYRQIPAYNYDNTDADKQMLQQVCDEEGADLFISTYYTTPISTPSVFMAYDMIPEVLGANFNEPMWREKHHAISHASSYISISESTASDLVKFFPDIKDEVTVAHCGVSPIFTPATATEISTFKYKYGISKPYFLLVGAGGNYKNAILFFRAFSQLHSIQGFEIVCTGSGITLANEYREYATGTVVHSLILSDEELKVAYSGAVALVYPSLYEGFGMPIAEALACGCPVITCANASIPEVAGETAIYVDANDVDGLTDALCEVQKPKVRNSLIAAGLVQVKKFSWGKMADIMSSTLIKATLERLSLKDVNLIIFPDWSQPVETVGLELQEAIKSLVTHPDRAKVTLLVDNSNISAEEADLILSSVAMNLLMEEELEVDEGPEIVLVGELSQIQWSALIPQLQGWIKLEHENEEAITQLKNIASVQIKEV
;
A
#
# COMPACT_ATOMS: atom_id res chain seq x y z
N MET A 1 -3.66 -28.23 61.87
CA MET A 1 -4.27 -27.43 60.79
C MET A 1 -3.94 -25.98 61.05
N LYS A 2 -3.26 -25.33 60.11
CA LYS A 2 -3.07 -23.88 60.18
C LYS A 2 -4.42 -23.15 60.12
N PRO A 3 -4.61 -22.05 60.87
CA PRO A 3 -5.72 -21.13 60.66
C PRO A 3 -5.84 -20.71 59.20
N PHE A 4 -7.07 -20.45 58.74
CA PHE A 4 -7.33 -20.07 57.33
C PHE A 4 -6.46 -18.89 56.85
N ASN A 5 -6.19 -17.92 57.72
CA ASN A 5 -5.37 -16.74 57.40
C ASN A 5 -3.86 -17.06 57.25
N GLU A 6 -3.42 -18.21 57.74
CA GLU A 6 -2.03 -18.70 57.65
C GLU A 6 -1.83 -19.68 56.47
N LEU A 7 -2.89 -20.00 55.71
CA LEU A 7 -2.75 -20.70 54.43
C LEU A 7 -2.08 -19.78 53.39
N PRO A 8 -1.23 -20.35 52.51
CA PRO A 8 -0.71 -19.63 51.35
C PRO A 8 -1.85 -18.97 50.56
N GLN A 9 -1.59 -17.75 50.07
CA GLN A 9 -2.61 -16.95 49.39
C GLN A 9 -3.24 -17.69 48.21
N TYR A 10 -2.44 -18.47 47.46
CA TYR A 10 -2.89 -19.37 46.40
C TYR A 10 -4.13 -20.19 46.77
N TYR A 11 -4.13 -20.86 47.94
CA TYR A 11 -5.23 -21.73 48.35
C TYR A 11 -6.48 -21.00 48.86
N ARG A 12 -6.38 -19.70 49.17
CA ARG A 12 -7.48 -18.92 49.78
C ARG A 12 -7.91 -17.70 48.96
N HIS A 13 -7.36 -17.52 47.77
CA HIS A 13 -7.70 -16.41 46.88
C HIS A 13 -9.03 -16.67 46.18
N LEU A 14 -9.89 -15.65 46.13
CA LEU A 14 -11.13 -15.71 45.37
C LEU A 14 -10.87 -15.39 43.90
N ARG A 15 -11.07 -16.37 43.03
CA ARG A 15 -11.00 -16.24 41.57
C ARG A 15 -12.29 -15.62 41.01
N GLN A 16 -12.47 -14.31 41.22
CA GLN A 16 -13.70 -13.58 40.86
C GLN A 16 -14.00 -13.65 39.36
N GLU A 17 -12.97 -13.69 38.52
CA GLU A 17 -13.07 -13.85 37.08
C GLU A 17 -13.64 -15.23 36.69
N ILE A 18 -13.31 -16.30 37.41
CA ILE A 18 -13.92 -17.62 37.20
C ILE A 18 -15.38 -17.60 37.64
N VAL A 19 -15.68 -17.01 38.81
CA VAL A 19 -17.06 -16.83 39.29
C VAL A 19 -17.95 -16.14 38.25
N SER A 20 -17.40 -15.20 37.49
CA SER A 20 -18.15 -14.43 36.49
C SER A 20 -18.51 -15.20 35.22
N VAL A 21 -17.82 -16.30 34.91
CA VAL A 21 -18.01 -17.09 33.69
C VAL A 21 -18.71 -18.44 33.93
N VAL A 22 -18.90 -18.85 35.19
CA VAL A 22 -19.72 -20.03 35.51
C VAL A 22 -21.18 -19.79 35.09
N PRO A 23 -21.78 -20.69 34.28
CA PRO A 23 -23.16 -20.54 33.83
C PRO A 23 -24.14 -20.33 34.99
N SER A 24 -25.09 -19.41 34.82
CA SER A 24 -26.09 -19.11 35.86
C SER A 24 -27.02 -20.28 36.17
N ASP A 25 -27.19 -21.20 35.23
CA ASP A 25 -28.01 -22.40 35.30
C ASP A 25 -27.23 -23.65 35.71
N ALA A 26 -25.89 -23.58 35.86
CA ALA A 26 -25.11 -24.69 36.40
C ALA A 26 -25.43 -24.89 37.90
N LEU A 27 -26.01 -26.05 38.23
CA LEU A 27 -26.41 -26.40 39.59
C LEU A 27 -25.43 -27.35 40.25
N LYS A 28 -24.86 -28.32 39.53
CA LYS A 28 -23.90 -29.28 40.07
C LYS A 28 -22.52 -29.03 39.46
N ILE A 29 -21.56 -28.62 40.29
CA ILE A 29 -20.27 -28.10 39.85
C ILE A 29 -19.14 -28.91 40.48
N LEU A 30 -18.16 -29.30 39.67
CA LEU A 30 -16.92 -29.91 40.14
C LEU A 30 -15.77 -28.89 40.04
N ASP A 31 -15.12 -28.62 41.16
CA ASP A 31 -13.97 -27.72 41.27
C ASP A 31 -12.69 -28.56 41.52
N VAL A 32 -11.90 -28.76 40.47
CA VAL A 32 -10.69 -29.58 40.48
C VAL A 32 -9.49 -28.70 40.82
N GLY A 33 -8.84 -28.97 41.95
CA GLY A 33 -7.86 -28.06 42.55
C GLY A 33 -8.53 -26.95 43.38
N CYS A 34 -9.58 -27.29 44.14
CA CYS A 34 -10.46 -26.30 44.78
C CYS A 34 -9.80 -25.48 45.91
N GLY A 35 -8.56 -25.81 46.30
CA GLY A 35 -7.87 -25.18 47.42
C GLY A 35 -8.67 -25.23 48.71
N ALA A 36 -8.88 -24.08 49.36
CA ALA A 36 -9.69 -23.96 50.57
C ALA A 36 -11.21 -23.83 50.29
N GLY A 37 -11.65 -24.03 49.05
CA GLY A 37 -13.07 -24.00 48.64
C GLY A 37 -13.67 -22.59 48.55
N VAL A 38 -12.86 -21.54 48.44
CA VAL A 38 -13.32 -20.14 48.40
C VAL A 38 -14.12 -19.84 47.13
N LEU A 39 -13.66 -20.35 45.98
CA LEU A 39 -14.38 -20.23 44.70
C LEU A 39 -15.77 -20.88 44.79
N GLY A 40 -15.83 -22.15 45.18
CA GLY A 40 -17.09 -22.87 45.34
C GLY A 40 -18.03 -22.22 46.37
N GLN A 41 -17.50 -21.67 47.48
CA GLN A 41 -18.30 -20.91 48.44
C GLN A 41 -18.97 -19.68 47.80
N ALA A 42 -18.22 -18.91 47.00
CA ALA A 42 -18.75 -17.74 46.30
C ALA A 42 -19.83 -18.13 45.28
N LEU A 43 -19.64 -19.25 44.56
CA LEU A 43 -20.65 -19.77 43.64
C LEU A 43 -21.96 -20.14 44.35
N LYS A 44 -21.88 -20.75 45.54
CA LYS A 44 -23.06 -21.07 46.37
C LYS A 44 -23.73 -19.84 46.97
N GLN A 45 -22.98 -18.76 47.21
CA GLN A 45 -23.55 -17.49 47.66
C GLN A 45 -24.35 -16.79 46.54
N GLN A 46 -23.94 -16.95 45.28
CA GLN A 46 -24.71 -16.45 44.12
C GLN A 46 -26.03 -17.21 43.93
N ASP A 47 -26.03 -18.53 44.11
CA ASP A 47 -27.25 -19.35 44.08
C ASP A 47 -27.14 -20.50 45.08
N LYS A 48 -27.99 -20.45 46.12
CA LYS A 48 -28.01 -21.45 47.21
C LYS A 48 -28.44 -22.84 46.76
N ARG A 49 -28.95 -23.00 45.53
CA ARG A 49 -29.30 -24.31 44.95
C ARG A 49 -28.07 -25.04 44.39
N ARG A 50 -26.94 -24.35 44.21
CA ARG A 50 -25.72 -24.94 43.70
C ARG A 50 -25.14 -25.95 44.68
N PHE A 51 -24.76 -27.10 44.15
CA PHE A 51 -24.06 -28.18 44.80
C PHE A 51 -22.64 -28.23 44.24
N VAL A 52 -21.66 -27.91 45.08
CA VAL A 52 -20.25 -27.81 44.65
C VAL A 52 -19.44 -28.91 45.31
N VAL A 53 -18.77 -29.71 44.47
CA VAL A 53 -17.82 -30.75 44.87
C VAL A 53 -16.41 -30.25 44.62
N GLY A 54 -15.54 -30.33 45.61
CA GLY A 54 -14.13 -29.96 45.48
C GLY A 54 -13.20 -31.17 45.52
N ILE A 55 -12.12 -31.13 44.73
CA ILE A 55 -11.00 -32.07 44.85
C ILE A 55 -9.73 -31.27 45.09
N GLU A 56 -8.94 -31.66 46.08
CA GLU A 56 -7.68 -30.99 46.43
C GLU A 56 -6.68 -31.98 47.03
N LEU A 57 -5.41 -31.90 46.62
CA LEU A 57 -4.35 -32.77 47.10
C LEU A 57 -3.82 -32.34 48.48
N ASN A 58 -3.76 -31.03 48.71
CA ASN A 58 -3.21 -30.44 49.92
C ASN A 58 -4.12 -30.67 51.14
N GLN A 59 -3.59 -31.37 52.14
CA GLN A 59 -4.32 -31.71 53.36
C GLN A 59 -4.78 -30.48 54.16
N GLU A 60 -4.00 -29.39 54.20
CA GLU A 60 -4.38 -28.19 54.93
C GLU A 60 -5.52 -27.45 54.22
N ALA A 61 -5.46 -27.35 52.88
CA ALA A 61 -6.46 -26.64 52.08
C ALA A 61 -7.82 -27.36 52.07
N ILE A 62 -7.84 -28.67 51.80
CA ILE A 62 -9.07 -29.47 51.76
C ILE A 62 -9.84 -29.46 53.11
N TYR A 63 -9.13 -29.37 54.23
CA TYR A 63 -9.75 -29.26 55.55
C TYR A 63 -10.59 -27.99 55.72
N HIS A 64 -10.23 -26.90 55.03
CA HIS A 64 -11.08 -25.70 55.00
C HIS A 64 -12.17 -25.85 53.94
N ALA A 65 -11.88 -26.48 52.79
CA ALA A 65 -12.85 -26.71 51.72
C ALA A 65 -14.08 -27.51 52.19
N GLN A 66 -13.92 -28.50 53.07
CA GLN A 66 -15.04 -29.30 53.59
C GLN A 66 -16.11 -28.48 54.35
N TYR A 67 -15.75 -27.28 54.85
CA TYR A 67 -16.70 -26.37 55.51
C TYR A 67 -17.37 -25.40 54.53
N ASN A 68 -16.80 -25.25 53.34
CA ASN A 68 -17.22 -24.31 52.31
C ASN A 68 -18.05 -24.98 51.19
N LEU A 69 -17.79 -26.26 50.93
CA LEU A 69 -18.35 -27.03 49.82
C LEU A 69 -19.34 -28.10 50.30
N ASP A 70 -20.11 -28.68 49.39
CA ASP A 70 -21.08 -29.74 49.74
C ASP A 70 -20.41 -31.12 49.86
N ALA A 71 -19.31 -31.32 49.12
CA ALA A 71 -18.40 -32.45 49.27
C ALA A 71 -16.98 -32.01 48.93
N ALA A 72 -15.98 -32.60 49.60
CA ALA A 72 -14.57 -32.28 49.39
C ALA A 72 -13.73 -33.58 49.52
N TYR A 73 -12.94 -33.90 48.49
CA TYR A 73 -12.12 -35.12 48.44
C TYR A 73 -10.63 -34.78 48.49
N GLN A 74 -9.94 -35.32 49.51
CA GLN A 74 -8.47 -35.24 49.58
C GLN A 74 -7.86 -36.39 48.78
N THR A 75 -7.30 -36.11 47.60
CA THR A 75 -6.71 -37.15 46.74
C THR A 75 -5.73 -36.56 45.72
N ASP A 76 -4.87 -37.42 45.21
CA ASP A 76 -4.17 -37.21 43.95
C ASP A 76 -5.15 -37.45 42.81
N ILE A 77 -5.41 -36.41 42.01
CA ILE A 77 -6.40 -36.42 40.94
C ILE A 77 -6.05 -37.41 39.82
N GLU A 78 -4.76 -37.68 39.58
CA GLU A 78 -4.30 -38.63 38.56
C GLU A 78 -4.45 -40.10 38.99
N LYS A 79 -4.74 -40.34 40.28
CA LYS A 79 -4.93 -41.69 40.85
C LYS A 79 -6.30 -41.85 41.50
N PHE A 80 -7.18 -40.87 41.35
CA PHE A 80 -8.47 -40.86 42.01
C PHE A 80 -9.46 -41.79 41.30
N ASP A 81 -9.95 -42.80 42.04
CA ASP A 81 -11.10 -43.59 41.60
C ASP A 81 -12.37 -42.80 41.89
N ALA A 82 -12.72 -41.92 40.96
CA ALA A 82 -13.75 -40.92 41.15
C ALA A 82 -15.12 -41.58 41.36
N PRO A 83 -15.83 -41.31 42.48
CA PRO A 83 -17.12 -41.92 42.79
C PRO A 83 -18.29 -41.26 42.03
N PHE A 84 -18.02 -40.69 40.85
CA PHE A 84 -18.96 -39.89 40.08
C PHE A 84 -19.59 -40.69 38.95
N GLU A 85 -20.86 -40.39 38.67
CA GLU A 85 -21.58 -40.96 37.54
C GLU A 85 -21.29 -40.18 36.24
N LYS A 86 -21.43 -40.87 35.10
CA LYS A 86 -21.32 -40.23 33.78
C LYS A 86 -22.40 -39.15 33.64
N GLY A 87 -22.03 -37.93 33.23
CA GLY A 87 -22.98 -36.82 33.09
C GLY A 87 -23.57 -36.31 34.40
N GLU A 88 -22.85 -36.44 35.51
CA GLU A 88 -23.27 -35.96 36.83
C GLU A 88 -23.24 -34.43 36.96
N PHE A 89 -22.24 -33.76 36.39
CA PHE A 89 -21.98 -32.33 36.58
C PHE A 89 -22.51 -31.47 35.42
N ASP A 90 -22.94 -30.25 35.73
CA ASP A 90 -23.29 -29.21 34.76
C ASP A 90 -22.05 -28.40 34.36
N CYS A 91 -21.06 -28.28 35.27
CA CYS A 91 -19.83 -27.55 35.03
C CYS A 91 -18.64 -28.21 35.75
N ILE A 92 -17.48 -28.25 35.08
CA ILE A 92 -16.19 -28.65 35.67
C ILE A 92 -15.20 -27.51 35.53
N ILE A 93 -14.49 -27.20 36.61
CA ILE A 93 -13.51 -26.12 36.71
C ILE A 93 -12.13 -26.72 36.93
N PHE A 94 -11.17 -26.33 36.10
CA PHE A 94 -9.74 -26.64 36.18
C PHE A 94 -8.95 -25.33 36.32
N ALA A 95 -8.92 -24.77 37.52
CA ALA A 95 -8.23 -23.50 37.78
C ALA A 95 -6.78 -23.76 38.19
N ASP A 96 -5.84 -23.53 37.27
CA ASP A 96 -4.39 -23.61 37.52
C ASP A 96 -3.94 -24.97 38.07
N ILE A 97 -4.48 -26.05 37.50
CA ILE A 97 -4.18 -27.42 37.92
C ILE A 97 -3.52 -28.25 36.83
N LEU A 98 -3.86 -28.01 35.56
CA LEU A 98 -3.49 -28.90 34.44
C LEU A 98 -1.98 -28.86 34.14
N GLU A 99 -1.35 -27.73 34.38
CA GLU A 99 0.09 -27.49 34.24
C GLU A 99 0.93 -28.24 35.28
N HIS A 100 0.33 -28.66 36.39
CA HIS A 100 0.98 -29.45 37.44
C HIS A 100 0.86 -30.98 37.24
N LEU A 101 0.13 -31.43 36.21
CA LEU A 101 -0.15 -32.85 35.98
C LEU A 101 0.87 -33.53 35.05
N ILE A 102 1.06 -34.83 35.25
CA ILE A 102 1.90 -35.66 34.38
C ILE A 102 1.20 -35.87 33.03
N ASP A 103 -0.10 -36.21 33.04
CA ASP A 103 -0.91 -36.44 31.84
C ASP A 103 -2.25 -35.67 31.89
N PRO A 104 -2.22 -34.34 31.71
CA PRO A 104 -3.43 -33.52 31.72
C PRO A 104 -4.39 -33.85 30.57
N TRP A 105 -3.91 -34.43 29.45
CA TRP A 105 -4.77 -34.82 28.33
C TRP A 105 -5.69 -35.96 28.72
N LYS A 106 -5.12 -37.05 29.26
CA LYS A 106 -5.89 -38.20 29.73
C LYS A 106 -6.88 -37.77 30.81
N LEU A 107 -6.42 -37.01 31.79
CA LEU A 107 -7.25 -36.57 32.91
C LEU A 107 -8.41 -35.70 32.44
N MET A 108 -8.17 -34.76 31.53
CA MET A 108 -9.23 -33.91 30.98
C MET A 108 -10.29 -34.75 30.28
N SER A 109 -9.89 -35.73 29.45
CA SER A 109 -10.82 -36.63 28.77
C SER A 109 -11.65 -37.46 29.76
N GLU A 110 -11.02 -38.03 30.80
CA GLU A 110 -11.70 -38.85 31.81
C GLU A 110 -12.69 -38.03 32.65
N TYR A 111 -12.32 -36.81 33.05
CA TYR A 111 -13.18 -35.98 33.88
C TYR A 111 -14.33 -35.35 33.11
N CYS A 112 -14.11 -35.03 31.82
CA CYS A 112 -15.19 -34.54 30.96
C CYS A 112 -16.30 -35.58 30.76
N ASP A 113 -16.04 -36.88 30.93
CA ASP A 113 -17.10 -37.90 30.94
C ASP A 113 -18.11 -37.72 32.09
N PHE A 114 -17.70 -37.11 33.21
CA PHE A 114 -18.63 -36.77 34.31
C PHE A 114 -19.47 -35.54 34.01
N LEU A 115 -19.22 -34.84 32.90
CA LEU A 115 -19.96 -33.65 32.49
C LEU A 115 -21.15 -34.04 31.62
N LYS A 116 -22.30 -33.37 31.82
CA LYS A 116 -23.47 -33.55 30.95
C LYS A 116 -23.12 -33.16 29.51
N PRO A 117 -23.80 -33.74 28.50
CA PRO A 117 -23.76 -33.19 27.15
C PRO A 117 -24.14 -31.70 27.16
N GLU A 118 -23.36 -30.88 26.47
CA GLU A 118 -23.42 -29.41 26.50
C GLU A 118 -23.11 -28.77 27.87
N GLY A 119 -22.55 -29.52 28.82
CA GLY A 119 -22.03 -28.97 30.07
C GLY A 119 -20.74 -28.17 29.84
N THR A 120 -20.42 -27.28 30.79
CA THR A 120 -19.36 -26.28 30.62
C THR A 120 -18.06 -26.70 31.30
N VAL A 121 -16.94 -26.56 30.58
CA VAL A 121 -15.60 -26.64 31.12
C VAL A 121 -15.01 -25.25 31.23
N ILE A 122 -14.45 -24.93 32.38
CA ILE A 122 -13.71 -23.69 32.60
C ILE A 122 -12.29 -24.06 33.00
N ALA A 123 -11.28 -23.52 32.31
CA ALA A 123 -9.89 -23.81 32.62
C ALA A 123 -9.04 -22.53 32.60
N SER A 124 -8.14 -22.38 33.57
CA SER A 124 -7.14 -21.31 33.61
C SER A 124 -5.76 -21.93 33.48
N ILE A 125 -4.91 -21.36 32.60
CA ILE A 125 -3.51 -21.77 32.45
C ILE A 125 -2.56 -20.56 32.41
N PRO A 126 -1.31 -20.72 32.86
CA PRO A 126 -0.24 -19.76 32.66
C PRO A 126 0.07 -19.55 31.18
N ASN A 127 0.33 -18.30 30.78
CA ASN A 127 0.65 -17.95 29.41
C ASN A 127 2.16 -17.99 29.14
N ILE A 128 2.67 -19.06 28.53
CA ILE A 128 4.11 -19.14 28.24
C ILE A 128 4.57 -18.19 27.11
N ARG A 129 3.63 -17.59 26.34
CA ARG A 129 3.95 -16.56 25.33
C ARG A 129 4.09 -15.16 25.91
N ASN A 130 4.11 -15.02 27.23
CA ASN A 130 4.23 -13.73 27.91
C ASN A 130 5.52 -12.98 27.48
N LEU A 131 5.38 -11.73 27.05
CA LEU A 131 6.46 -10.93 26.47
C LEU A 131 7.54 -10.57 27.48
N PRO A 132 7.24 -10.13 28.72
CA PRO A 132 8.26 -10.01 29.76
C PRO A 132 9.11 -11.28 29.91
N LEU A 133 8.48 -12.46 29.90
CA LEU A 133 9.19 -13.74 29.97
C LEU A 133 10.07 -14.00 28.73
N ILE A 134 9.52 -13.82 27.52
CA ILE A 134 10.27 -14.00 26.28
C ILE A 134 11.44 -13.00 26.20
N LYS A 135 11.25 -11.77 26.68
CA LYS A 135 12.28 -10.74 26.74
C LYS A 135 13.44 -11.15 27.63
N ASN A 136 13.15 -11.64 28.83
CA ASN A 136 14.16 -12.18 29.74
C ASN A 136 14.97 -13.31 29.08
N LEU A 137 14.27 -14.23 28.39
CA LEU A 137 14.94 -15.30 27.64
C LEU A 137 15.80 -14.77 26.48
N ALA A 138 15.29 -13.83 25.70
CA ALA A 138 15.92 -13.37 24.46
C ALA A 138 17.05 -12.35 24.69
N GLU A 139 16.92 -11.46 25.68
CA GLU A 139 17.88 -10.39 25.98
C GLU A 139 18.88 -10.80 27.05
N GLU A 140 18.41 -11.44 28.13
CA GLU A 140 19.25 -11.79 29.28
C GLU A 140 19.70 -13.25 29.26
N GLY A 141 19.09 -14.10 28.41
CA GLY A 141 19.30 -15.54 28.43
C GLY A 141 18.77 -16.20 29.71
N SER A 142 17.87 -15.54 30.45
CA SER A 142 17.38 -15.98 31.76
C SER A 142 16.06 -16.76 31.65
N TRP A 143 15.98 -17.89 32.37
CA TRP A 143 14.79 -18.75 32.46
C TRP A 143 14.69 -19.33 33.88
N GLU A 144 14.49 -18.45 34.85
CA GLU A 144 14.54 -18.79 36.27
C GLU A 144 13.16 -19.22 36.79
N TYR A 145 13.11 -20.41 37.41
CA TYR A 145 11.92 -20.91 38.06
C TYR A 145 11.65 -20.17 39.37
N GLN A 146 10.37 -19.89 39.65
CA GLN A 146 9.91 -19.16 40.82
C GLN A 146 9.04 -20.05 41.72
N THR A 147 8.72 -19.56 42.91
CA THR A 147 7.82 -20.26 43.85
C THR A 147 6.34 -20.08 43.52
N GLU A 148 6.01 -19.16 42.61
CA GLU A 148 4.68 -18.88 42.06
C GLU A 148 4.81 -18.20 40.69
N GLY A 149 3.75 -18.18 39.88
CA GLY A 149 3.70 -17.46 38.59
C GLY A 149 3.91 -18.35 37.36
N ILE A 150 4.24 -17.76 36.19
CA ILE A 150 4.28 -18.50 34.91
C ILE A 150 5.34 -19.62 34.92
N LEU A 151 6.51 -19.34 35.51
CA LEU A 151 7.58 -20.31 35.71
C LEU A 151 7.58 -20.87 37.14
N ASP A 152 6.40 -21.19 37.70
CA ASP A 152 6.34 -21.92 38.96
C ASP A 152 7.15 -23.24 38.86
N GLN A 153 8.03 -23.48 39.82
CA GLN A 153 8.89 -24.66 39.91
C GLN A 153 8.13 -26.00 39.96
N THR A 154 6.82 -25.96 40.27
CA THR A 154 5.93 -27.12 40.30
C THR A 154 5.21 -27.37 38.98
N HIS A 155 5.33 -26.50 37.98
CA HIS A 155 4.78 -26.75 36.64
C HIS A 155 5.56 -27.89 35.94
N LEU A 156 4.83 -28.92 35.53
CA LEU A 156 5.34 -30.01 34.71
C LEU A 156 5.14 -29.75 33.21
N ARG A 157 4.24 -28.85 32.85
CA ARG A 157 3.86 -28.54 31.47
C ARG A 157 3.73 -27.03 31.27
N PHE A 158 3.97 -26.61 30.03
CA PHE A 158 3.71 -25.24 29.58
C PHE A 158 2.74 -25.26 28.41
N PHE A 159 1.81 -24.33 28.42
CA PHE A 159 0.78 -24.23 27.40
C PHE A 159 0.82 -22.88 26.71
N THR A 160 0.55 -22.95 25.42
CA THR A 160 0.26 -21.84 24.52
C THR A 160 -1.24 -21.89 24.23
N LYS A 161 -1.86 -20.75 23.86
CA LYS A 161 -3.29 -20.70 23.52
C LYS A 161 -3.68 -21.80 22.53
N LYS A 162 -2.87 -22.00 21.49
CA LYS A 162 -3.14 -22.95 20.42
C LYS A 162 -3.09 -24.40 20.91
N GLU A 163 -2.05 -24.80 21.64
CA GLU A 163 -1.92 -26.19 22.10
C GLU A 163 -2.94 -26.50 23.21
N PHE A 164 -3.36 -25.51 24.00
CA PHE A 164 -4.41 -25.71 25.00
C PHE A 164 -5.79 -25.92 24.36
N ILE A 165 -6.13 -25.16 23.30
CA ILE A 165 -7.35 -25.43 22.51
C ILE A 165 -7.30 -26.84 21.91
N SER A 166 -6.12 -27.32 21.49
CA SER A 166 -5.97 -28.71 21.04
C SER A 166 -6.23 -29.72 22.15
N LEU A 167 -5.82 -29.46 23.39
CA LEU A 167 -6.11 -30.31 24.55
C LEU A 167 -7.62 -30.37 24.82
N LEU A 168 -8.31 -29.22 24.80
CA LEU A 168 -9.77 -29.16 24.95
C LEU A 168 -10.49 -30.00 23.88
N ASN A 169 -10.09 -29.87 22.63
CA ASN A 169 -10.68 -30.62 21.53
C ASN A 169 -10.49 -32.15 21.69
N GLN A 170 -9.34 -32.60 22.21
CA GLN A 170 -9.10 -34.02 22.49
C GLN A 170 -10.00 -34.56 23.61
N ALA A 171 -10.37 -33.70 24.56
CA ALA A 171 -11.37 -34.00 25.59
C ALA A 171 -12.82 -33.78 25.12
N GLN A 172 -13.04 -33.61 23.81
CA GLN A 172 -14.36 -33.34 23.22
C GLN A 172 -15.01 -32.04 23.73
N VAL A 173 -14.19 -31.06 24.11
CA VAL A 173 -14.64 -29.73 24.57
C VAL A 173 -14.39 -28.72 23.46
N VAL A 174 -15.44 -28.04 23.02
CA VAL A 174 -15.35 -26.94 22.05
C VAL A 174 -15.12 -25.64 22.80
N CYS A 175 -13.97 -24.99 22.57
CA CYS A 175 -13.67 -23.69 23.17
C CYS A 175 -14.62 -22.61 22.64
N GLU A 176 -15.33 -21.92 23.52
CA GLU A 176 -16.30 -20.86 23.19
C GLU A 176 -15.73 -19.46 23.42
N SER A 177 -14.92 -19.28 24.45
CA SER A 177 -14.28 -17.99 24.73
C SER A 177 -12.89 -18.13 25.35
N VAL A 178 -12.07 -17.12 25.10
CA VAL A 178 -10.70 -16.99 25.62
C VAL A 178 -10.56 -15.59 26.22
N THR A 179 -10.18 -15.52 27.49
CA THR A 179 -9.99 -14.26 28.22
C THR A 179 -8.55 -14.14 28.71
N TYR A 180 -7.91 -13.02 28.40
CA TYR A 180 -6.54 -12.70 28.82
C TYR A 180 -6.54 -12.00 30.17
N LEU A 181 -5.85 -12.57 31.16
CA LEU A 181 -5.79 -12.11 32.54
C LEU A 181 -4.40 -11.56 32.88
N GLY A 182 -4.34 -10.45 33.63
CA GLY A 182 -3.11 -9.69 33.86
C GLY A 182 -2.83 -8.64 32.77
N GLY A 183 -1.85 -7.76 32.96
CA GLY A 183 -1.43 -6.78 31.94
C GLY A 183 -2.31 -5.55 31.75
N GLN A 184 -3.36 -5.34 32.57
CA GLN A 184 -4.38 -4.30 32.33
C GLN A 184 -3.85 -2.86 32.22
N GLN A 185 -2.76 -2.53 32.92
CA GLN A 185 -2.13 -1.21 32.84
C GLN A 185 -1.55 -0.93 31.44
N PHE A 186 -1.10 -1.97 30.72
CA PHE A 186 -0.56 -1.86 29.37
C PHE A 186 -1.65 -1.80 28.30
N TYR A 187 -2.81 -2.44 28.55
CA TYR A 187 -3.94 -2.43 27.61
C TYR A 187 -4.52 -1.04 27.40
N GLN A 188 -4.64 -0.24 28.46
CA GLN A 188 -5.23 1.10 28.40
C GLN A 188 -4.35 2.11 27.63
N LEU A 189 -3.02 1.98 27.71
CA LEU A 189 -2.08 2.90 27.07
C LEU A 189 -1.97 2.71 25.54
N HIS A 190 -2.34 1.53 25.04
CA HIS A 190 -2.06 1.10 23.67
C HIS A 190 -3.31 0.65 22.90
N GLN A 191 -4.49 0.96 23.42
CA GLN A 191 -5.76 0.60 22.79
C GLN A 191 -5.86 1.21 21.38
N GLY A 192 -6.06 0.36 20.37
CA GLY A 192 -6.22 0.79 18.97
C GLY A 192 -4.92 1.19 18.27
N LYS A 193 -3.75 0.89 18.84
CA LYS A 193 -2.44 1.14 18.22
C LYS A 193 -1.82 -0.15 17.71
N ILE A 194 -1.25 -0.11 16.51
CA ILE A 194 -0.29 -1.09 16.02
C ILE A 194 1.07 -0.75 16.62
N GLN A 195 1.83 -1.74 17.06
CA GLN A 195 3.13 -1.49 17.71
C GLN A 195 4.22 -2.42 17.22
N ASP A 196 5.40 -1.86 17.03
CA ASP A 196 6.62 -2.65 16.90
C ASP A 196 7.05 -3.13 18.28
N ILE A 197 7.27 -4.43 18.44
CA ILE A 197 7.82 -5.02 19.64
C ILE A 197 9.30 -5.29 19.43
N ARG A 198 10.13 -4.65 20.26
CA ARG A 198 11.58 -4.84 20.25
C ARG A 198 12.02 -5.77 21.38
N LEU A 199 12.76 -6.81 21.01
CA LEU A 199 13.38 -7.80 21.87
C LEU A 199 14.88 -7.83 21.55
N GLY A 200 15.64 -6.92 22.15
CA GLY A 200 17.04 -6.66 21.79
C GLY A 200 17.20 -6.28 20.32
N ASN A 201 17.83 -7.17 19.55
CA ASN A 201 18.06 -7.02 18.10
C ASN A 201 16.93 -7.61 17.24
N LEU A 202 15.96 -8.31 17.84
CA LEU A 202 14.79 -8.83 17.15
C LEU A 202 13.68 -7.78 17.20
N ILE A 203 13.16 -7.39 16.03
CA ILE A 203 12.02 -6.49 15.92
C ILE A 203 10.86 -7.27 15.31
N ILE A 204 9.77 -7.38 16.04
CA ILE A 204 8.49 -7.87 15.54
C ILE A 204 7.70 -6.63 15.14
N LYS A 205 7.60 -6.37 13.84
CA LYS A 205 6.91 -5.19 13.33
C LYS A 205 5.40 -5.39 13.29
N GLU A 206 4.69 -4.27 13.43
CA GLU A 206 3.25 -4.16 13.20
C GLU A 206 2.40 -5.14 14.02
N VAL A 207 2.75 -5.34 15.30
CA VAL A 207 2.01 -6.27 16.16
C VAL A 207 0.60 -5.74 16.43
N PRO A 208 -0.46 -6.48 16.03
CA PRO A 208 -1.84 -6.06 16.25
C PRO A 208 -2.18 -6.02 17.73
N TYR A 209 -3.11 -5.15 18.12
CA TYR A 209 -3.54 -4.97 19.51
C TYR A 209 -3.99 -6.29 20.18
N GLU A 210 -4.67 -7.19 19.48
CA GLU A 210 -5.08 -8.48 20.07
C GLU A 210 -3.90 -9.43 20.33
N THR A 211 -2.89 -9.44 19.45
CA THR A 211 -1.64 -10.16 19.71
C THR A 211 -0.88 -9.51 20.87
N PHE A 212 -0.87 -8.18 20.93
CA PHE A 212 -0.29 -7.43 22.05
C PHE A 212 -0.97 -7.79 23.38
N ARG A 213 -2.30 -7.90 23.42
CA ARG A 213 -3.04 -8.32 24.62
C ARG A 213 -2.67 -9.71 25.09
N GLU A 214 -2.59 -10.68 24.18
CA GLU A 214 -2.12 -12.03 24.52
C GLU A 214 -0.70 -11.99 25.10
N LEU A 215 0.21 -11.27 24.44
CA LEU A 215 1.61 -11.19 24.84
C LEU A 215 1.83 -10.58 26.24
N PHE A 216 0.96 -9.70 26.72
CA PHE A 216 1.09 -9.12 28.07
C PHE A 216 0.20 -9.79 29.12
N ALA A 217 -0.57 -10.82 28.74
CA ALA A 217 -1.36 -11.61 29.66
C ALA A 217 -0.45 -12.54 30.48
N ASN A 218 -0.71 -12.63 31.78
CA ASN A 218 -0.05 -13.58 32.67
C ASN A 218 -0.72 -14.96 32.59
N GLN A 219 -2.05 -14.97 32.48
CA GLN A 219 -2.86 -16.18 32.40
C GLN A 219 -3.89 -16.07 31.29
N ILE A 220 -4.36 -17.22 30.83
CA ILE A 220 -5.42 -17.34 29.85
C ILE A 220 -6.53 -18.21 30.44
N LEU A 221 -7.74 -17.65 30.48
CA LEU A 221 -8.96 -18.32 30.90
C LEU A 221 -9.74 -18.80 29.68
N PHE A 222 -10.06 -20.08 29.66
CA PHE A 222 -10.84 -20.75 28.62
C PHE A 222 -12.19 -21.16 29.18
N VAL A 223 -13.23 -20.96 28.36
CA VAL A 223 -14.56 -21.52 28.60
C VAL A 223 -14.95 -22.33 27.37
N GLY A 224 -15.39 -23.56 27.56
CA GLY A 224 -15.79 -24.44 26.48
C GLY A 224 -16.95 -25.36 26.85
N THR A 225 -17.53 -25.99 25.84
CA THR A 225 -18.73 -26.82 25.96
C THR A 225 -18.44 -28.26 25.56
N TYR A 226 -18.84 -29.21 26.40
CA TYR A 226 -18.58 -30.64 26.21
C TYR A 226 -19.54 -31.31 25.24
N ARG A 227 -19.01 -32.04 24.25
CA ARG A 227 -19.76 -32.67 23.15
C ARG A 227 -19.37 -34.14 22.93
N PRO A 228 -19.93 -35.08 23.74
CA PRO A 228 -19.49 -36.48 23.78
C PRO A 228 -19.79 -37.32 22.52
N GLU A 229 -20.79 -36.96 21.71
CA GLU A 229 -21.24 -37.77 20.55
C GLU A 229 -20.40 -37.57 19.27
N ASP A 230 -19.40 -36.69 19.29
CA ASP A 230 -18.57 -36.39 18.11
C ASP A 230 -17.35 -37.31 17.95
N SER A 231 -17.32 -38.51 18.54
CA SER A 231 -16.23 -39.49 18.34
C SER A 231 -16.17 -40.06 16.91
N ASN A 232 -17.30 -40.13 16.19
CA ASN A 232 -17.32 -40.35 14.74
C ASN A 232 -17.08 -39.06 13.92
N LYS A 233 -17.03 -37.89 14.56
CA LYS A 233 -16.53 -36.63 13.98
C LYS A 233 -15.08 -36.31 14.33
N ALA A 234 -14.40 -37.09 15.18
CA ALA A 234 -12.93 -37.02 15.29
C ALA A 234 -12.25 -37.37 13.94
N ASN A 235 -12.92 -38.16 13.08
CA ASN A 235 -12.55 -38.36 11.68
C ASN A 235 -13.18 -37.35 10.69
N LYS A 236 -14.01 -36.41 11.16
CA LYS A 236 -14.64 -35.33 10.39
C LYS A 236 -13.95 -33.97 10.63
N PHE A 237 -13.28 -33.78 11.77
CA PHE A 237 -12.31 -32.70 11.99
C PHE A 237 -10.96 -32.92 11.28
N ASN A 238 -10.69 -34.16 10.85
CA ASN A 238 -9.63 -34.48 9.89
C ASN A 238 -10.10 -34.45 8.43
N LYS A 239 -11.35 -34.04 8.16
CA LYS A 239 -11.79 -33.79 6.78
C LYS A 239 -11.24 -32.42 6.39
N GLN A 240 -10.07 -32.39 5.77
CA GLN A 240 -9.53 -31.17 5.18
C GLN A 240 -10.47 -30.74 4.05
N TYR A 241 -11.27 -29.71 4.33
CA TYR A 241 -12.10 -29.09 3.31
C TYR A 241 -11.20 -28.31 2.36
N ASN A 242 -11.53 -28.30 1.07
CA ASN A 242 -10.82 -27.44 0.13
C ASN A 242 -11.13 -25.95 0.44
N ALA A 243 -12.33 -25.65 0.95
CA ALA A 243 -12.72 -24.29 1.31
C ALA A 243 -13.61 -24.23 2.56
N THR A 244 -13.49 -23.12 3.30
CA THR A 244 -14.41 -22.70 4.37
C THR A 244 -15.19 -21.47 3.91
N ILE A 245 -16.51 -21.51 4.02
CA ILE A 245 -17.41 -20.40 3.73
C ILE A 245 -17.68 -19.65 5.03
N ILE A 246 -17.41 -18.35 5.04
CA ILE A 246 -17.57 -17.46 6.19
C ILE A 246 -18.67 -16.45 5.88
N VAL A 247 -19.65 -16.36 6.77
CA VAL A 247 -20.85 -15.55 6.57
C VAL A 247 -21.13 -14.71 7.82
N PRO A 248 -20.78 -13.42 7.82
CA PRO A 248 -21.19 -12.52 8.88
C PRO A 248 -22.68 -12.19 8.78
N TRP A 249 -23.34 -12.08 9.93
CA TRP A 249 -24.77 -11.83 10.09
C TRP A 249 -25.01 -10.65 11.02
N TRP A 250 -25.86 -9.70 10.61
CA TRP A 250 -26.34 -8.64 11.49
C TRP A 250 -27.84 -8.43 11.29
N ASP A 251 -28.64 -9.17 12.05
CA ASP A 251 -30.09 -9.30 11.88
C ASP A 251 -30.49 -9.90 10.51
N HIS A 252 -31.75 -9.75 10.10
CA HIS A 252 -32.32 -10.26 8.85
C HIS A 252 -32.60 -11.77 8.83
N GLY A 253 -33.18 -12.31 9.91
CA GLY A 253 -33.53 -13.75 10.01
C GLY A 253 -34.37 -14.30 8.85
N GLU A 254 -35.09 -13.46 8.10
CA GLU A 254 -35.76 -13.83 6.84
C GLU A 254 -34.82 -14.41 5.78
N LEU A 255 -33.53 -14.03 5.78
CA LEU A 255 -32.54 -14.56 4.83
C LEU A 255 -32.18 -16.03 5.08
N LEU A 256 -32.62 -16.64 6.19
CA LEU A 256 -32.41 -18.07 6.43
C LEU A 256 -33.13 -18.96 5.40
N GLU A 257 -34.24 -18.48 4.82
CA GLU A 257 -34.93 -19.18 3.72
C GLU A 257 -34.05 -19.26 2.46
N LEU A 258 -33.31 -18.19 2.17
CA LEU A 258 -32.30 -18.17 1.10
C LEU A 258 -31.18 -19.17 1.40
N TRP A 259 -30.67 -19.17 2.64
CA TRP A 259 -29.58 -20.06 3.03
C TRP A 259 -29.96 -21.55 3.03
N GLU A 260 -31.22 -21.88 3.29
CA GLU A 260 -31.74 -23.26 3.10
C GLU A 260 -31.61 -23.72 1.64
N THR A 261 -31.69 -22.79 0.69
CA THR A 261 -31.42 -23.06 -0.74
C THR A 261 -29.92 -23.11 -1.02
N ASN A 262 -29.14 -22.15 -0.51
CA ASN A 262 -27.68 -22.11 -0.71
C ASN A 262 -26.97 -23.37 -0.24
N ILE A 263 -27.35 -23.91 0.92
CA ILE A 263 -26.74 -25.13 1.48
C ILE A 263 -26.85 -26.31 0.52
N LYS A 264 -27.94 -26.42 -0.25
CA LYS A 264 -28.12 -27.48 -1.25
C LYS A 264 -27.14 -27.35 -2.42
N ASN A 265 -26.64 -26.14 -2.67
CA ASN A 265 -25.72 -25.81 -3.76
C ASN A 265 -24.25 -25.75 -3.29
N ILE A 266 -23.99 -25.87 -1.98
CA ILE A 266 -22.64 -25.93 -1.42
C ILE A 266 -22.24 -27.41 -1.27
N GLN A 267 -21.22 -27.83 -2.01
CA GLN A 267 -20.64 -29.17 -1.87
C GLN A 267 -19.24 -29.07 -1.26
N GLU A 268 -18.91 -30.02 -0.39
CA GLU A 268 -17.54 -30.26 0.11
C GLU A 268 -16.85 -29.03 0.73
N SER A 269 -17.61 -28.17 1.41
CA SER A 269 -17.09 -26.97 2.10
C SER A 269 -17.55 -26.94 3.56
N GLU A 270 -16.72 -26.38 4.42
CA GLU A 270 -17.11 -26.00 5.79
C GLU A 270 -17.93 -24.70 5.72
N ILE A 271 -18.92 -24.52 6.59
CA ILE A 271 -19.70 -23.28 6.69
C ILE A 271 -19.61 -22.75 8.11
N ILE A 272 -19.34 -21.45 8.24
CA ILE A 272 -19.24 -20.72 9.51
C ILE A 272 -20.11 -19.48 9.42
N PHE A 273 -21.10 -19.40 10.30
CA PHE A 273 -21.90 -18.20 10.51
C PHE A 273 -21.38 -17.42 11.71
N ILE A 274 -21.35 -16.10 11.58
CA ILE A 274 -20.94 -15.18 12.65
C ILE A 274 -22.09 -14.25 12.93
N ASP A 275 -22.85 -14.53 13.98
CA ASP A 275 -23.88 -13.65 14.50
C ASP A 275 -23.22 -12.43 15.14
N ASN A 276 -23.10 -11.35 14.37
CA ASN A 276 -22.38 -10.14 14.72
C ASN A 276 -23.32 -9.11 15.37
N GLY A 277 -24.00 -9.51 16.45
CA GLY A 277 -24.88 -8.63 17.23
C GLY A 277 -26.32 -8.52 16.71
N SER A 278 -26.92 -9.63 16.26
CA SER A 278 -28.33 -9.66 15.86
C SER A 278 -29.29 -9.49 17.05
N GLY A 279 -30.53 -9.04 16.77
CA GLY A 279 -31.60 -9.02 17.77
C GLY A 279 -32.02 -10.43 18.22
N LEU A 280 -32.67 -10.53 19.38
CA LEU A 280 -33.04 -11.81 20.03
C LEU A 280 -33.74 -12.82 19.11
N LYS A 281 -34.67 -12.35 18.27
CA LYS A 281 -35.41 -13.21 17.34
C LYS A 281 -34.48 -13.89 16.33
N THR A 282 -33.62 -13.12 15.68
CA THR A 282 -32.65 -13.63 14.69
C THR A 282 -31.56 -14.46 15.36
N LYS A 283 -31.10 -14.04 16.55
CA LYS A 283 -30.20 -14.82 17.44
C LYS A 283 -30.70 -16.25 17.66
N GLN A 284 -31.98 -16.41 17.97
CA GLN A 284 -32.60 -17.73 18.19
C GLN A 284 -32.74 -18.52 16.88
N ALA A 285 -33.21 -17.86 15.81
CA ALA A 285 -33.39 -18.50 14.50
C ALA A 285 -32.06 -19.00 13.92
N LEU A 286 -30.97 -18.24 14.05
CA LEU A 286 -29.62 -18.65 13.64
C LEU A 286 -29.14 -19.88 14.41
N LYS A 287 -29.37 -19.93 15.73
CA LYS A 287 -29.00 -21.08 16.56
C LYS A 287 -29.70 -22.35 16.07
N GLU A 288 -31.02 -22.30 15.91
CA GLU A 288 -31.83 -23.43 15.45
C GLU A 288 -31.42 -23.87 14.04
N PHE A 289 -31.19 -22.91 13.14
CA PHE A 289 -30.77 -23.18 11.77
C PHE A 289 -29.38 -23.82 11.71
N CYS A 290 -28.41 -23.29 12.44
CA CYS A 290 -27.05 -23.84 12.46
C CYS A 290 -27.02 -25.25 13.02
N GLN A 291 -27.83 -25.53 14.06
CA GLN A 291 -28.01 -26.89 14.60
C GLN A 291 -28.63 -27.84 13.56
N LYS A 292 -29.65 -27.39 12.82
CA LYS A 292 -30.32 -28.18 11.76
C LYS A 292 -29.36 -28.62 10.65
N TYR A 293 -28.36 -27.79 10.31
CA TYR A 293 -27.47 -28.02 9.16
C TYR A 293 -26.00 -28.32 9.51
N ASP A 294 -25.66 -28.55 10.79
CA ASP A 294 -24.27 -28.80 11.24
C ASP A 294 -23.32 -27.64 10.85
N ILE A 295 -23.80 -26.39 10.96
CA ILE A 295 -23.03 -25.16 10.66
C ILE A 295 -22.38 -24.64 11.94
N LYS A 296 -21.11 -24.24 11.86
CA LYS A 296 -20.41 -23.60 13.01
C LYS A 296 -20.97 -22.19 13.22
N LEU A 297 -21.28 -21.84 14.46
CA LEU A 297 -21.85 -20.53 14.81
C LEU A 297 -20.97 -19.83 15.85
N ILE A 298 -20.47 -18.65 15.51
CA ILE A 298 -19.84 -17.69 16.44
C ILE A 298 -20.89 -16.63 16.78
N ARG A 299 -20.94 -16.18 18.04
CA ARG A 299 -21.91 -15.17 18.50
C ARG A 299 -21.22 -14.02 19.21
N ASN A 300 -21.51 -12.81 18.75
CA ASN A 300 -21.09 -11.57 19.36
C ASN A 300 -22.30 -10.87 19.99
N GLU A 301 -22.11 -10.28 21.18
CA GLU A 301 -23.18 -9.56 21.85
C GLU A 301 -23.56 -8.24 21.15
N LYS A 302 -22.57 -7.62 20.50
CA LYS A 302 -22.71 -6.39 19.72
C LYS A 302 -22.06 -6.57 18.35
N ASN A 303 -22.41 -5.71 17.40
CA ASN A 303 -21.73 -5.69 16.11
C ASN A 303 -20.29 -5.16 16.29
N LEU A 304 -19.32 -6.01 15.96
CA LEU A 304 -17.88 -5.71 16.05
C LEU A 304 -17.28 -5.20 14.73
N GLY A 305 -18.08 -5.09 13.67
CA GLY A 305 -17.61 -4.74 12.34
C GLY A 305 -17.47 -5.94 11.39
N PHE A 306 -17.46 -5.65 10.09
CA PHE A 306 -17.38 -6.68 9.04
C PHE A 306 -16.04 -7.42 9.05
N ALA A 307 -14.93 -6.66 9.10
CA ALA A 307 -13.58 -7.20 9.15
C ALA A 307 -13.37 -8.13 10.36
N THR A 308 -13.74 -7.65 11.55
CA THR A 308 -13.62 -8.41 12.81
C THR A 308 -14.40 -9.72 12.76
N ALA A 309 -15.65 -9.70 12.29
CA ALA A 309 -16.45 -10.91 12.16
C ALA A 309 -15.85 -11.93 11.17
N ASN A 310 -15.29 -11.44 10.05
CA ASN A 310 -14.59 -12.29 9.10
C ASN A 310 -13.30 -12.88 9.69
N ASN A 311 -12.52 -12.10 10.43
CA ASN A 311 -11.30 -12.55 11.11
C ASN A 311 -11.59 -13.65 12.14
N GLN A 312 -12.67 -13.52 12.92
CA GLN A 312 -13.13 -14.57 13.85
C GLN A 312 -13.42 -15.89 13.11
N GLY A 313 -14.09 -15.82 11.96
CA GLY A 313 -14.32 -16.98 11.11
C GLY A 313 -13.03 -17.59 10.56
N ILE A 314 -12.06 -16.76 10.14
CA ILE A 314 -10.76 -17.20 9.59
C ILE A 314 -9.96 -17.99 10.65
N GLU A 315 -10.02 -17.58 11.91
CA GLU A 315 -9.28 -18.21 13.02
C GLU A 315 -9.67 -19.68 13.19
N ILE A 316 -10.97 -19.99 13.11
CA ILE A 316 -11.50 -21.35 13.30
C ILE A 316 -11.73 -22.14 11.99
N ALA A 317 -11.51 -21.50 10.84
CA ALA A 317 -11.65 -22.12 9.52
C ALA A 317 -10.63 -23.24 9.33
N THR A 318 -11.05 -24.36 8.74
CA THR A 318 -10.18 -25.52 8.47
C THR A 318 -9.78 -25.65 7.00
N GLY A 319 -10.46 -24.95 6.09
CA GLY A 319 -10.19 -25.00 4.66
C GLY A 319 -8.95 -24.25 4.20
N ASP A 320 -8.32 -24.73 3.13
CA ASP A 320 -7.15 -24.09 2.50
C ASP A 320 -7.51 -22.77 1.81
N TYR A 321 -8.78 -22.62 1.39
CA TYR A 321 -9.37 -21.40 0.87
C TYR A 321 -10.48 -20.91 1.78
N ILE A 322 -10.63 -19.59 1.86
CA ILE A 322 -11.70 -18.91 2.57
C ILE A 322 -12.61 -18.26 1.54
N LEU A 323 -13.90 -18.58 1.56
CA LEU A 323 -14.91 -17.92 0.74
C LEU A 323 -15.78 -17.04 1.65
N HIS A 324 -15.49 -15.74 1.68
CA HIS A 324 -16.32 -14.75 2.35
C HIS A 324 -17.56 -14.48 1.51
N LEU A 325 -18.75 -14.56 2.10
CA LEU A 325 -20.02 -14.23 1.46
C LEU A 325 -20.85 -13.36 2.40
N ASN A 326 -21.47 -12.30 1.86
CA ASN A 326 -22.54 -11.62 2.57
C ASN A 326 -23.74 -12.57 2.77
N ASN A 327 -24.51 -12.35 3.83
CA ASN A 327 -25.69 -13.16 4.16
C ASN A 327 -26.83 -13.06 3.13
N ASP A 328 -26.83 -12.07 2.24
CA ASP A 328 -27.80 -11.88 1.16
C ASP A 328 -27.27 -12.26 -0.24
N VAL A 329 -26.27 -13.15 -0.29
CA VAL A 329 -25.78 -13.75 -1.52
C VAL A 329 -26.55 -15.05 -1.83
N GLU A 330 -27.16 -15.11 -3.01
CA GLU A 330 -27.78 -16.31 -3.58
C GLU A 330 -26.74 -17.12 -4.36
N ILE A 331 -26.62 -18.43 -4.07
CA ILE A 331 -25.75 -19.37 -4.79
C ILE A 331 -26.58 -20.13 -5.82
N LEU A 332 -26.36 -19.86 -7.10
CA LEU A 332 -27.14 -20.43 -8.21
C LEU A 332 -26.60 -21.78 -8.69
N LYS A 333 -25.27 -22.00 -8.60
CA LYS A 333 -24.59 -23.22 -9.05
C LYS A 333 -23.43 -23.58 -8.11
N PRO A 334 -23.11 -24.87 -7.91
CA PRO A 334 -21.93 -25.27 -7.13
C PRO A 334 -20.65 -24.80 -7.83
N TYR A 335 -20.00 -23.77 -7.29
CA TYR A 335 -18.87 -23.10 -7.96
C TYR A 335 -17.61 -22.91 -7.09
N VAL A 336 -17.66 -23.30 -5.81
CA VAL A 336 -16.59 -23.06 -4.81
C VAL A 336 -15.22 -23.53 -5.31
N LYS A 337 -15.14 -24.76 -5.87
CA LYS A 337 -13.89 -25.31 -6.40
C LYS A 337 -13.27 -24.49 -7.53
N ASN A 338 -14.10 -23.90 -8.40
CA ASN A 338 -13.60 -23.05 -9.48
C ASN A 338 -13.15 -21.68 -8.98
N LEU A 339 -13.86 -21.10 -8.01
CA LEU A 339 -13.41 -19.87 -7.33
C LEU A 339 -12.05 -20.07 -6.66
N CYS A 340 -11.85 -21.19 -5.97
CA CYS A 340 -10.54 -21.54 -5.38
C CYS A 340 -9.46 -21.64 -6.46
N LYS A 341 -9.76 -22.27 -7.60
CA LYS A 341 -8.83 -22.39 -8.72
C LYS A 341 -8.47 -21.02 -9.33
N LEU A 342 -9.45 -20.11 -9.45
CA LEU A 342 -9.25 -18.76 -9.96
C LEU A 342 -8.49 -17.87 -8.98
N ALA A 343 -8.73 -18.03 -7.68
CA ALA A 343 -7.96 -17.36 -6.63
C ALA A 343 -6.50 -17.80 -6.66
N GLY A 344 -6.24 -19.11 -6.85
CA GLY A 344 -4.89 -19.65 -6.93
C GLY A 344 -4.10 -19.38 -5.65
N GLN A 345 -2.97 -18.67 -5.75
CA GLN A 345 -2.23 -18.22 -4.57
C GLN A 345 -2.73 -16.88 -4.01
N GLY A 346 -3.59 -16.20 -4.77
CA GLY A 346 -4.10 -14.86 -4.51
C GLY A 346 -5.52 -14.87 -3.97
N LEU A 347 -6.30 -13.90 -4.46
CA LEU A 347 -7.72 -13.77 -4.20
C LEU A 347 -8.52 -13.61 -5.49
N ALA A 348 -9.76 -14.08 -5.49
CA ALA A 348 -10.70 -13.95 -6.59
C ALA A 348 -12.07 -13.47 -6.10
N GLY A 349 -12.70 -12.58 -6.87
CA GLY A 349 -13.95 -11.95 -6.49
C GLY A 349 -14.77 -11.45 -7.66
N PRO A 350 -15.89 -10.76 -7.40
CA PRO A 350 -16.65 -10.06 -8.43
C PRO A 350 -15.78 -9.04 -9.14
N GLY A 351 -16.17 -8.70 -10.37
CA GLY A 351 -15.37 -7.95 -11.35
C GLY A 351 -14.59 -6.74 -10.79
N TYR A 352 -13.53 -6.35 -11.49
CA TYR A 352 -12.72 -5.21 -11.07
C TYR A 352 -13.56 -3.94 -10.89
N VAL A 353 -13.47 -3.38 -9.68
CA VAL A 353 -13.95 -2.05 -9.37
C VAL A 353 -12.74 -1.16 -9.14
N GLN A 354 -12.85 0.07 -9.60
CA GLN A 354 -11.88 1.09 -9.28
C GLN A 354 -12.49 2.05 -8.27
N SER A 355 -11.81 2.26 -7.15
CA SER A 355 -12.23 3.25 -6.17
C SER A 355 -12.05 4.66 -6.71
N GLU A 356 -12.67 5.63 -6.05
CA GLU A 356 -12.49 7.05 -6.35
C GLU A 356 -11.05 7.55 -6.20
N LEU A 357 -10.21 6.85 -5.42
CA LEU A 357 -8.78 7.13 -5.29
C LEU A 357 -7.94 6.48 -6.40
N GLY A 358 -8.55 5.69 -7.29
CA GLY A 358 -7.87 4.95 -8.36
C GLY A 358 -7.45 3.53 -8.00
N GLU A 359 -7.78 3.06 -6.79
CA GLU A 359 -7.41 1.72 -6.35
C GLU A 359 -8.23 0.64 -7.04
N LEU A 360 -7.55 -0.36 -7.61
CA LEU A 360 -8.18 -1.50 -8.22
C LEU A 360 -8.43 -2.59 -7.17
N TYR A 361 -9.68 -3.01 -7.02
CA TYR A 361 -10.10 -4.04 -6.07
C TYR A 361 -11.21 -4.92 -6.64
N VAL A 362 -11.51 -6.00 -5.93
CA VAL A 362 -12.69 -6.85 -6.15
C VAL A 362 -13.59 -6.72 -4.93
N GLU A 363 -14.90 -6.60 -5.13
CA GLU A 363 -15.82 -6.24 -4.04
C GLU A 363 -15.91 -7.32 -2.95
N GLY A 364 -15.98 -6.89 -1.69
CA GLY A 364 -15.97 -7.74 -0.51
C GLY A 364 -17.19 -8.66 -0.29
N TRP A 365 -18.29 -8.45 -1.03
CA TRP A 365 -19.53 -9.22 -0.82
C TRP A 365 -19.42 -10.69 -1.23
N ALA A 366 -18.42 -11.05 -2.05
CA ALA A 366 -18.06 -12.42 -2.35
C ALA A 366 -16.59 -12.59 -2.72
N LEU A 367 -15.74 -13.03 -1.79
CA LEU A 367 -14.29 -13.19 -2.02
C LEU A 367 -13.80 -14.59 -1.68
N CYS A 368 -13.14 -15.24 -2.64
CA CYS A 368 -12.40 -16.47 -2.43
C CYS A 368 -10.91 -16.16 -2.30
N ILE A 369 -10.30 -16.51 -1.17
CA ILE A 369 -8.94 -16.12 -0.80
C ILE A 369 -8.19 -17.33 -0.28
N LYS A 370 -6.93 -17.52 -0.68
CA LYS A 370 -6.12 -18.57 -0.08
C LYS A 370 -5.82 -18.23 1.39
N LYS A 371 -6.04 -19.17 2.31
CA LYS A 371 -5.84 -18.93 3.76
C LYS A 371 -4.42 -18.47 4.10
N SER A 372 -3.41 -19.02 3.41
CA SER A 372 -2.01 -18.61 3.59
C SER A 372 -1.75 -17.16 3.20
N LEU A 373 -2.49 -16.61 2.22
CA LEU A 373 -2.42 -15.18 1.88
C LEU A 373 -2.96 -14.35 3.04
N LEU A 374 -4.15 -14.68 3.56
CA LEU A 374 -4.73 -13.97 4.71
C LEU A 374 -3.78 -13.98 5.91
N GLN A 375 -3.10 -15.09 6.17
CA GLN A 375 -2.08 -15.19 7.21
C GLN A 375 -0.86 -14.29 6.92
N ALA A 376 -0.43 -14.20 5.66
CA ALA A 376 0.70 -13.36 5.26
C ALA A 376 0.42 -11.86 5.37
N ILE A 377 -0.83 -11.41 5.16
CA ILE A 377 -1.22 -9.99 5.18
C ILE A 377 -1.97 -9.55 6.44
N GLY A 378 -2.03 -10.43 7.46
CA GLY A 378 -2.70 -10.15 8.74
C GLY A 378 -4.23 -10.10 8.70
N GLY A 379 -4.88 -10.76 7.72
CA GLY A 379 -6.34 -10.82 7.61
C GLY A 379 -7.00 -9.52 7.14
N TRP A 380 -8.26 -9.32 7.50
CA TRP A 380 -8.99 -8.07 7.23
C TRP A 380 -8.58 -6.98 8.22
N SER A 381 -8.45 -5.73 7.77
CA SER A 381 -8.13 -4.60 8.66
C SER A 381 -9.36 -4.18 9.46
N GLU A 382 -9.25 -4.20 10.78
CA GLU A 382 -10.38 -3.89 11.68
C GLU A 382 -10.62 -2.38 11.87
N ASP A 383 -9.70 -1.54 11.38
CA ASP A 383 -9.76 -0.06 11.48
C ASP A 383 -11.03 0.55 10.87
N TYR A 384 -11.64 -0.16 9.90
CA TYR A 384 -12.82 0.30 9.15
C TYR A 384 -14.14 0.06 9.89
N GLY A 385 -14.13 -0.60 11.05
CA GLY A 385 -15.33 -0.82 11.86
C GLY A 385 -16.45 -1.51 11.08
N LEU A 386 -17.58 -0.83 10.87
CA LEU A 386 -18.78 -1.39 10.23
C LEU A 386 -18.62 -1.74 8.73
N GLY A 387 -17.47 -1.42 8.12
CA GLY A 387 -17.12 -1.78 6.74
C GLY A 387 -16.98 -0.56 5.83
N TYR A 388 -16.88 -0.79 4.52
CA TYR A 388 -16.43 0.14 3.49
C TYR A 388 -14.93 0.45 3.59
N TRP A 389 -14.23 0.32 2.45
CA TRP A 389 -12.76 0.39 2.28
C TRP A 389 -11.97 -0.80 2.81
N ASP A 390 -12.59 -1.73 3.54
CA ASP A 390 -11.95 -2.96 4.02
C ASP A 390 -11.57 -3.93 2.89
N ASP A 391 -12.37 -4.00 1.82
CA ASP A 391 -12.06 -4.79 0.62
C ASP A 391 -10.99 -4.12 -0.26
N VAL A 392 -11.02 -2.78 -0.35
CA VAL A 392 -9.97 -1.98 -1.00
C VAL A 392 -8.63 -2.18 -0.28
N ASP A 393 -8.59 -2.09 1.05
CA ASP A 393 -7.42 -2.35 1.88
C ASP A 393 -6.90 -3.77 1.73
N LEU A 394 -7.79 -4.77 1.80
CA LEU A 394 -7.41 -6.17 1.62
C LEU A 394 -6.76 -6.42 0.25
N CYS A 395 -7.34 -5.88 -0.82
CA CYS A 395 -6.78 -5.95 -2.17
C CYS A 395 -5.45 -5.21 -2.27
N HIS A 396 -5.34 -4.02 -1.68
CA HIS A 396 -4.09 -3.24 -1.68
C HIS A 396 -2.97 -4.02 -0.98
N LYS A 397 -3.21 -4.55 0.24
CA LYS A 397 -2.24 -5.37 0.97
C LYS A 397 -1.82 -6.61 0.18
N ALA A 398 -2.77 -7.30 -0.45
CA ALA A 398 -2.46 -8.46 -1.30
C ALA A 398 -1.53 -8.08 -2.47
N ARG A 399 -1.77 -6.93 -3.11
CA ARG A 399 -0.95 -6.42 -4.21
C ARG A 399 0.47 -6.08 -3.76
N LEU A 400 0.62 -5.38 -2.63
CA LEU A 400 1.92 -5.04 -2.06
C LEU A 400 2.73 -6.29 -1.69
N ALA A 401 2.06 -7.33 -1.20
CA ALA A 401 2.67 -8.62 -0.92
C ALA A 401 2.92 -9.49 -2.18
N GLY A 402 2.65 -8.95 -3.38
CA GLY A 402 2.93 -9.61 -4.66
C GLY A 402 1.91 -10.68 -5.08
N TYR A 403 0.74 -10.71 -4.46
CA TYR A 403 -0.34 -11.65 -4.80
C TYR A 403 -1.25 -11.13 -5.90
N SER A 404 -1.80 -12.06 -6.69
CA SER A 404 -2.75 -11.74 -7.76
C SER A 404 -4.14 -11.44 -7.22
N ILE A 405 -4.77 -10.41 -7.76
CA ILE A 405 -6.18 -10.08 -7.58
C ILE A 405 -6.90 -10.49 -8.86
N THR A 406 -7.84 -11.44 -8.78
CA THR A 406 -8.50 -12.02 -9.96
C THR A 406 -9.98 -11.69 -9.99
N ALA A 407 -10.40 -10.82 -10.91
CA ALA A 407 -11.81 -10.67 -11.24
C ALA A 407 -12.37 -11.94 -11.90
N VAL A 408 -13.49 -12.47 -11.40
CA VAL A 408 -14.15 -13.65 -11.97
C VAL A 408 -15.12 -13.21 -13.08
N PRO A 409 -14.89 -13.62 -14.34
CA PRO A 409 -15.80 -13.30 -15.43
C PRO A 409 -17.18 -13.93 -15.21
N ASP A 410 -18.24 -13.17 -15.49
CA ASP A 410 -19.64 -13.63 -15.38
C ASP A 410 -19.99 -14.22 -14.00
N ILE A 411 -19.38 -13.68 -12.92
CA ILE A 411 -19.63 -14.18 -11.54
C ILE A 411 -21.13 -14.23 -11.20
N LYS A 412 -21.92 -13.32 -11.79
CA LYS A 412 -23.37 -13.18 -11.61
C LYS A 412 -24.18 -14.38 -12.11
N SER A 413 -23.61 -15.25 -12.96
CA SER A 413 -24.26 -16.49 -13.39
C SER A 413 -24.07 -17.65 -12.40
N TYR A 414 -23.20 -17.46 -11.39
CA TYR A 414 -22.89 -18.44 -10.34
C TYR A 414 -23.39 -18.01 -8.96
N ILE A 415 -23.24 -16.73 -8.62
CA ILE A 415 -23.68 -16.14 -7.37
C ILE A 415 -24.31 -14.76 -7.62
N ARG A 416 -25.38 -14.42 -6.91
CA ARG A 416 -26.10 -13.16 -7.08
C ARG A 416 -26.21 -12.42 -5.75
N HIS A 417 -25.77 -11.17 -5.74
CA HIS A 417 -25.97 -10.27 -4.60
C HIS A 417 -27.37 -9.64 -4.69
N LEU A 418 -28.23 -9.87 -3.69
CA LEU A 418 -29.63 -9.51 -3.78
C LEU A 418 -29.90 -8.02 -3.52
N THR A 419 -29.39 -7.42 -2.43
CA THR A 419 -29.81 -6.04 -2.06
C THR A 419 -28.89 -5.22 -1.14
N ASN A 420 -27.70 -5.67 -0.74
CA ASN A 420 -26.89 -5.04 0.32
C ASN A 420 -27.75 -4.68 1.54
N THR A 421 -28.47 -5.68 2.02
CA THR A 421 -29.68 -5.53 2.86
C THR A 421 -29.35 -4.82 4.18
N THR A 422 -28.24 -5.20 4.81
CA THR A 422 -27.75 -4.63 6.08
C THR A 422 -27.24 -3.18 5.95
N GLY A 423 -26.76 -2.79 4.77
CA GLY A 423 -26.35 -1.40 4.54
C GLY A 423 -27.54 -0.45 4.38
N ARG A 424 -28.66 -0.93 3.83
CA ARG A 424 -29.78 -0.10 3.35
C ARG A 424 -31.00 -0.06 4.27
N ASP A 425 -30.92 -0.70 5.43
CA ASP A 425 -32.01 -0.73 6.42
C ASP A 425 -32.10 0.52 7.32
N GLY A 426 -31.24 1.51 7.08
CA GLY A 426 -31.21 2.78 7.81
C GLY A 426 -30.41 2.76 9.12
N ARG A 427 -29.79 1.64 9.50
CA ARG A 427 -28.93 1.55 10.71
C ARG A 427 -27.55 2.16 10.52
N ILE A 428 -27.11 2.34 9.27
CA ILE A 428 -25.80 2.91 8.91
C ILE A 428 -25.99 4.17 8.07
N ASP A 429 -25.35 5.28 8.47
CA ASP A 429 -25.09 6.40 7.57
C ASP A 429 -23.91 6.05 6.66
N GLN A 430 -24.22 5.53 5.47
CA GLN A 430 -23.22 5.04 4.54
C GLN A 430 -22.28 6.16 4.06
N LEU A 431 -22.81 7.38 3.86
CA LEU A 431 -22.01 8.50 3.34
C LEU A 431 -20.97 8.93 4.38
N ALA A 432 -21.39 9.09 5.63
CA ALA A 432 -20.47 9.43 6.71
C ALA A 432 -19.42 8.33 6.95
N LEU A 433 -19.84 7.06 6.88
CA LEU A 433 -18.93 5.92 7.05
C LEU A 433 -17.91 5.82 5.92
N HIS A 434 -18.34 5.96 4.66
CA HIS A 434 -17.44 6.03 3.50
C HIS A 434 -16.42 7.15 3.63
N ALA A 435 -16.85 8.36 3.99
CA ALA A 435 -15.96 9.52 4.13
C ALA A 435 -14.92 9.31 5.24
N ARG A 436 -15.34 8.81 6.41
CA ARG A 436 -14.43 8.47 7.52
C ARG A 436 -13.41 7.42 7.11
N ASN A 437 -13.87 6.30 6.54
CA ASN A 437 -13.01 5.15 6.27
C ASN A 437 -12.07 5.38 5.08
N ARG A 438 -12.49 6.20 4.12
CA ARG A 438 -11.61 6.76 3.10
C ARG A 438 -10.43 7.52 3.73
N GLN A 439 -10.69 8.35 4.74
CA GLN A 439 -9.63 9.12 5.39
C GLN A 439 -8.64 8.22 6.13
N ILE A 440 -9.14 7.17 6.79
CA ILE A 440 -8.29 6.15 7.42
C ILE A 440 -7.39 5.48 6.37
N TYR A 441 -7.94 5.11 5.22
CA TYR A 441 -7.18 4.53 4.12
C TYR A 441 -6.08 5.48 3.59
N ILE A 442 -6.42 6.76 3.37
CA ILE A 442 -5.46 7.79 2.95
C ILE A 442 -4.34 7.96 3.98
N GLN A 443 -4.69 8.02 5.27
CA GLN A 443 -3.69 8.14 6.34
C GLN A 443 -2.75 6.94 6.40
N LYS A 444 -3.24 5.75 6.05
CA LYS A 444 -2.46 4.51 6.08
C LYS A 444 -1.48 4.37 4.91
N TYR A 445 -1.86 4.81 3.71
CA TYR A 445 -1.10 4.52 2.48
C TYR A 445 -0.62 5.75 1.69
N TYR A 446 -1.13 6.94 2.01
CA TYR A 446 -0.92 8.18 1.24
C TYR A 446 -0.62 9.39 2.12
N SER A 447 -0.08 9.15 3.32
CA SER A 447 0.37 10.17 4.26
C SER A 447 1.83 10.59 4.06
N SER A 448 2.54 9.96 3.12
CA SER A 448 3.94 10.24 2.82
C SER A 448 4.15 11.71 2.45
N SER A 449 5.17 12.32 3.07
CA SER A 449 5.74 13.62 2.71
C SER A 449 7.05 13.40 1.95
N PRO A 450 7.42 14.22 0.94
CA PRO A 450 6.66 15.35 0.43
C PRO A 450 5.46 14.88 -0.40
N LYS A 451 4.47 15.74 -0.56
CA LYS A 451 3.32 15.55 -1.44
C LYS A 451 3.48 16.38 -2.71
N ILE A 452 3.53 15.70 -3.84
CA ILE A 452 3.69 16.29 -5.16
C ILE A 452 2.39 16.13 -5.94
N ILE A 453 1.78 17.25 -6.32
CA ILE A 453 0.57 17.25 -7.14
C ILE A 453 0.94 17.30 -8.62
N ILE A 454 0.33 16.40 -9.41
CA ILE A 454 0.45 16.35 -10.86
C ILE A 454 -0.90 16.69 -11.49
N ASP A 455 -1.03 17.84 -12.16
CA ASP A 455 -2.27 18.18 -12.88
C ASP A 455 -2.35 17.45 -14.23
N GLY A 456 -3.25 16.48 -14.35
CA GLY A 456 -3.50 15.65 -15.52
C GLY A 456 -4.19 16.33 -16.71
N VAL A 457 -4.21 17.67 -16.76
CA VAL A 457 -4.88 18.47 -17.79
C VAL A 457 -4.57 18.09 -19.25
N PHE A 458 -3.37 17.60 -19.56
CA PHE A 458 -3.07 17.18 -20.93
C PHE A 458 -3.94 16.01 -21.39
N PHE A 459 -4.27 15.08 -20.48
CA PHE A 459 -5.13 13.93 -20.79
C PHE A 459 -6.56 14.36 -21.16
N GLN A 460 -7.01 15.51 -20.65
CA GLN A 460 -8.29 16.11 -21.02
C GLN A 460 -8.21 16.75 -22.41
N LEU A 461 -7.16 17.52 -22.67
CA LEU A 461 -7.05 18.35 -23.87
C LEU A 461 -6.65 17.55 -25.11
N TYR A 462 -5.74 16.59 -24.97
CA TYR A 462 -5.09 15.91 -26.09
C TYR A 462 -4.69 14.46 -25.74
N SER A 463 -4.47 13.64 -26.77
CA SER A 463 -3.98 12.26 -26.63
C SER A 463 -2.84 12.01 -27.62
N THR A 464 -1.74 12.75 -27.45
CA THR A 464 -0.55 12.72 -28.32
C THR A 464 0.70 12.28 -27.55
N GLY A 465 1.91 12.61 -28.05
CA GLY A 465 3.18 12.19 -27.46
C GLY A 465 3.36 12.58 -25.99
N ILE A 466 2.88 13.75 -25.55
CA ILE A 466 2.96 14.18 -24.14
C ILE A 466 2.11 13.26 -23.24
N ALA A 467 0.93 12.82 -23.70
CA ALA A 467 0.12 11.85 -22.95
C ALA A 467 0.84 10.49 -22.79
N ARG A 468 1.62 10.08 -23.81
CA ARG A 468 2.48 8.89 -23.72
C ARG A 468 3.59 9.07 -22.67
N VAL A 469 4.27 10.22 -22.67
CA VAL A 469 5.30 10.56 -21.67
C VAL A 469 4.76 10.40 -20.26
N TRP A 470 3.66 11.08 -19.93
CA TRP A 470 3.09 11.02 -18.58
C TRP A 470 2.56 9.65 -18.19
N ARG A 471 1.90 8.94 -19.12
CA ARG A 471 1.47 7.55 -18.85
C ARG A 471 2.67 6.67 -18.50
N SER A 472 3.74 6.75 -19.29
CA SER A 472 4.94 5.95 -19.05
C SER A 472 5.66 6.34 -17.76
N LEU A 473 5.72 7.62 -17.40
CA LEU A 473 6.27 8.06 -16.10
C LEU A 473 5.49 7.48 -14.92
N LEU A 474 4.16 7.64 -14.93
CA LEU A 474 3.29 7.11 -13.88
C LEU A 474 3.43 5.58 -13.76
N GLU A 475 3.51 4.84 -14.88
CA GLU A 475 3.75 3.39 -14.91
C GLU A 475 5.13 2.98 -14.38
N GLN A 476 6.17 3.80 -14.55
CA GLN A 476 7.48 3.49 -13.97
C GLN A 476 7.51 3.78 -12.47
N TRP A 477 6.94 4.90 -12.04
CA TRP A 477 6.97 5.30 -10.63
C TRP A 477 6.23 4.35 -9.71
N THR A 478 5.19 3.63 -10.19
CA THR A 478 4.50 2.58 -9.40
C THR A 478 5.41 1.45 -8.93
N LYS A 479 6.60 1.33 -9.52
CA LYS A 479 7.62 0.34 -9.15
C LYS A 479 8.56 0.84 -8.05
N THR A 480 8.39 2.07 -7.60
CA THR A 480 9.26 2.76 -6.64
C THR A 480 8.43 3.40 -5.53
N GLU A 481 9.05 3.72 -4.40
CA GLU A 481 8.39 4.42 -3.29
C GLU A 481 7.85 5.81 -3.70
N PHE A 482 8.44 6.43 -4.74
CA PHE A 482 8.02 7.73 -5.27
C PHE A 482 6.53 7.81 -5.62
N ALA A 483 5.91 6.70 -6.04
CA ALA A 483 4.46 6.67 -6.31
C ALA A 483 3.59 7.06 -5.10
N THR A 484 4.06 6.82 -3.87
CA THR A 484 3.32 7.15 -2.64
C THR A 484 3.32 8.65 -2.34
N HIS A 485 4.22 9.40 -2.96
CA HIS A 485 4.36 10.85 -2.81
C HIS A 485 3.55 11.66 -3.82
N ILE A 486 2.95 11.01 -4.83
CA ILE A 486 2.28 11.72 -5.93
C ILE A 486 0.75 11.62 -5.86
N ILE A 487 0.10 12.72 -6.21
CA ILE A 487 -1.36 12.80 -6.37
C ILE A 487 -1.64 13.35 -7.76
N VAL A 488 -2.31 12.56 -8.60
CA VAL A 488 -2.71 13.01 -9.94
C VAL A 488 -4.09 13.65 -9.88
N LEU A 489 -4.20 14.92 -10.26
CA LEU A 489 -5.48 15.59 -10.45
C LEU A 489 -6.09 15.13 -11.76
N ASP A 490 -7.24 14.49 -11.66
CA ASP A 490 -7.95 13.92 -12.79
C ASP A 490 -9.11 14.81 -13.19
N ARG A 491 -8.93 15.53 -14.29
CA ARG A 491 -9.92 16.46 -14.83
C ARG A 491 -10.94 15.69 -15.64
N ALA A 492 -12.20 15.74 -15.18
CA ALA A 492 -13.33 15.11 -15.86
C ALA A 492 -13.14 13.61 -16.18
N ASN A 493 -12.42 12.89 -15.31
CA ASN A 493 -12.16 11.45 -15.45
C ASN A 493 -11.46 11.07 -16.78
N THR A 494 -10.48 11.87 -17.21
CA THR A 494 -9.76 11.71 -18.48
C THR A 494 -8.37 11.10 -18.30
N SER A 495 -7.80 11.14 -17.09
CA SER A 495 -6.47 10.61 -16.79
C SER A 495 -6.45 9.08 -16.88
N PRO A 496 -5.35 8.47 -17.36
CA PRO A 496 -5.20 7.03 -17.33
C PRO A 496 -5.22 6.55 -15.89
N LYS A 497 -5.88 5.42 -15.67
CA LYS A 497 -6.16 4.86 -14.35
C LYS A 497 -5.15 3.78 -14.00
N ILE A 498 -3.98 4.20 -13.52
CA ILE A 498 -2.83 3.33 -13.27
C ILE A 498 -2.88 2.83 -11.82
N PRO A 499 -2.97 1.50 -11.58
CA PRO A 499 -2.99 0.96 -10.23
C PRO A 499 -1.72 1.32 -9.45
N GLY A 500 -1.87 1.78 -8.21
CA GLY A 500 -0.76 2.24 -7.37
C GLY A 500 -0.49 3.75 -7.43
N ILE A 501 -1.26 4.49 -8.23
CA ILE A 501 -1.26 5.96 -8.23
C ILE A 501 -2.55 6.46 -7.56
N ARG A 502 -2.42 7.47 -6.69
CA ARG A 502 -3.56 8.17 -6.10
C ARG A 502 -4.09 9.22 -7.06
N TYR A 503 -5.40 9.20 -7.28
CA TYR A 503 -6.11 10.20 -8.10
C TYR A 503 -7.04 11.05 -7.25
N ARG A 504 -7.20 12.32 -7.64
CA ARG A 504 -8.19 13.24 -7.10
C ARG A 504 -9.00 13.85 -8.24
N GLN A 505 -10.32 13.62 -8.24
CA GLN A 505 -11.20 14.21 -9.24
C GLN A 505 -11.32 15.72 -9.04
N ILE A 506 -11.22 16.47 -10.13
CA ILE A 506 -11.43 17.92 -10.16
C ILE A 506 -12.20 18.33 -11.43
N PRO A 507 -12.78 19.55 -11.47
CA PRO A 507 -13.48 20.04 -12.66
C PRO A 507 -12.59 20.10 -13.92
N ALA A 508 -13.25 20.06 -15.08
CA ALA A 508 -12.60 20.20 -16.38
C ALA A 508 -11.94 21.58 -16.53
N TYR A 509 -10.76 21.62 -17.15
CA TYR A 509 -10.06 22.84 -17.50
C TYR A 509 -10.73 23.54 -18.69
N ASN A 510 -10.77 24.88 -18.66
CA ASN A 510 -11.21 25.72 -19.77
C ASN A 510 -10.36 26.99 -19.86
N TYR A 511 -9.83 27.28 -21.06
CA TYR A 511 -9.05 28.50 -21.37
C TYR A 511 -9.84 29.81 -21.21
N ASP A 512 -11.16 29.76 -21.16
CA ASP A 512 -11.99 30.95 -20.90
C ASP A 512 -12.04 31.35 -19.41
N ASN A 513 -11.51 30.52 -18.51
CA ASN A 513 -11.64 30.71 -17.06
C ASN A 513 -10.35 30.34 -16.29
N THR A 514 -9.19 30.74 -16.79
CA THR A 514 -7.89 30.33 -16.24
C THR A 514 -7.64 30.85 -14.83
N ASP A 515 -8.05 32.08 -14.50
CA ASP A 515 -7.86 32.65 -13.15
C ASP A 515 -8.61 31.88 -12.06
N ALA A 516 -9.87 31.48 -12.33
CA ALA A 516 -10.64 30.67 -11.39
C ALA A 516 -10.06 29.25 -11.26
N ASP A 517 -9.48 28.72 -12.35
CA ASP A 517 -8.79 27.43 -12.31
C ASP A 517 -7.54 27.48 -11.43
N LYS A 518 -6.73 28.55 -11.52
CA LYS A 518 -5.56 28.78 -10.64
C LYS A 518 -5.96 28.83 -9.16
N GLN A 519 -7.05 29.52 -8.83
CA GLN A 519 -7.61 29.56 -7.48
C GLN A 519 -8.05 28.18 -6.99
N MET A 520 -8.75 27.42 -7.83
CA MET A 520 -9.17 26.05 -7.50
C MET A 520 -7.97 25.13 -7.31
N LEU A 521 -6.96 25.21 -8.18
CA LEU A 521 -5.72 24.43 -8.04
C LEU A 521 -4.97 24.79 -6.75
N GLN A 522 -4.91 26.07 -6.38
CA GLN A 522 -4.32 26.47 -5.10
C GLN A 522 -5.09 25.87 -3.92
N GLN A 523 -6.42 25.97 -3.92
CA GLN A 523 -7.25 25.37 -2.87
C GLN A 523 -7.01 23.85 -2.77
N VAL A 524 -6.91 23.15 -3.89
CA VAL A 524 -6.59 21.71 -3.91
C VAL A 524 -5.21 21.43 -3.34
N CYS A 525 -4.21 22.25 -3.66
CA CYS A 525 -2.87 22.14 -3.09
C CYS A 525 -2.89 22.33 -1.57
N ASP A 526 -3.59 23.34 -1.07
CA ASP A 526 -3.70 23.64 0.36
C ASP A 526 -4.40 22.51 1.11
N GLU A 527 -5.50 21.98 0.56
CA GLU A 527 -6.27 20.88 1.16
C GLU A 527 -5.50 19.55 1.21
N GLU A 528 -4.65 19.27 0.22
CA GLU A 528 -3.77 18.09 0.25
C GLU A 528 -2.50 18.32 1.07
N GLY A 529 -2.12 19.57 1.34
CA GLY A 529 -0.82 19.93 1.90
C GLY A 529 0.31 19.65 0.92
N ALA A 530 0.19 20.14 -0.32
CA ALA A 530 1.17 19.92 -1.37
C ALA A 530 2.44 20.74 -1.17
N ASP A 531 3.60 20.07 -1.19
CA ASP A 531 4.91 20.71 -1.17
C ASP A 531 5.34 21.22 -2.55
N LEU A 532 4.82 20.58 -3.61
CA LEU A 532 5.19 20.89 -4.99
C LEU A 532 4.05 20.59 -5.96
N PHE A 533 3.99 21.37 -7.03
CA PHE A 533 3.07 21.17 -8.13
C PHE A 533 3.81 20.97 -9.46
N ILE A 534 3.28 20.13 -10.33
CA ILE A 534 3.70 20.04 -11.72
C ILE A 534 2.49 19.83 -12.61
N SER A 535 2.43 20.55 -13.73
CA SER A 535 1.36 20.37 -14.71
C SER A 535 1.82 19.47 -15.85
N THR A 536 0.94 18.56 -16.26
CA THR A 536 1.11 17.87 -17.54
C THR A 536 0.99 18.85 -18.73
N TYR A 537 0.34 20.00 -18.55
CA TYR A 537 0.27 21.07 -19.55
C TYR A 537 -0.09 22.44 -18.97
N TYR A 538 0.93 23.27 -18.76
CA TYR A 538 0.91 24.74 -18.54
C TYR A 538 -0.12 25.34 -17.56
N THR A 539 -0.85 24.56 -16.78
CA THR A 539 -1.65 25.05 -15.64
C THR A 539 -0.76 25.34 -14.44
N THR A 540 -1.20 26.22 -13.55
CA THR A 540 -0.43 26.63 -12.36
C THR A 540 -1.38 26.89 -11.19
N PRO A 541 -0.94 26.66 -9.94
CA PRO A 541 -1.59 27.20 -8.75
C PRO A 541 -1.16 28.67 -8.55
N ILE A 542 -1.50 29.28 -7.41
CA ILE A 542 -1.20 30.71 -7.15
C ILE A 542 0.16 30.88 -6.46
N SER A 543 0.42 30.09 -5.42
CA SER A 543 1.58 30.24 -4.53
C SER A 543 2.34 28.94 -4.31
N THR A 544 1.73 27.77 -4.55
CA THR A 544 2.46 26.50 -4.44
C THR A 544 3.62 26.47 -5.45
N PRO A 545 4.86 26.16 -5.01
CA PRO A 545 6.02 26.04 -5.89
C PRO A 545 5.75 25.06 -7.02
N SER A 546 6.23 25.36 -8.22
CA SER A 546 5.92 24.57 -9.41
C SER A 546 7.15 24.22 -10.23
N VAL A 547 7.15 23.02 -10.80
CA VAL A 547 8.14 22.61 -11.81
C VAL A 547 7.53 22.75 -13.20
N PHE A 548 8.22 23.46 -14.09
CA PHE A 548 7.84 23.56 -15.50
C PHE A 548 8.54 22.49 -16.34
N MET A 549 7.75 21.74 -17.12
CA MET A 549 8.29 20.80 -18.09
C MET A 549 8.18 21.35 -19.52
N ALA A 550 9.33 21.64 -20.13
CA ALA A 550 9.45 22.10 -21.50
C ALA A 550 9.45 20.92 -22.47
N TYR A 551 8.35 20.75 -23.21
CA TYR A 551 8.25 19.75 -24.27
C TYR A 551 8.86 20.21 -25.59
N ASP A 552 8.72 21.50 -25.89
CA ASP A 552 9.29 22.17 -27.07
C ASP A 552 9.26 23.69 -26.90
N MET A 553 10.01 24.39 -27.75
CA MET A 553 9.92 25.85 -27.93
C MET A 553 9.43 26.23 -29.34
N ILE A 554 8.60 25.38 -29.97
CA ILE A 554 8.07 25.61 -31.32
C ILE A 554 7.37 26.98 -31.43
N PRO A 555 6.45 27.36 -30.52
CA PRO A 555 5.76 28.64 -30.61
C PRO A 555 6.73 29.84 -30.60
N GLU A 556 7.78 29.76 -29.78
CA GLU A 556 8.78 30.81 -29.63
C GLU A 556 9.73 30.86 -30.84
N VAL A 557 10.19 29.70 -31.31
CA VAL A 557 11.10 29.58 -32.46
C VAL A 557 10.43 29.96 -33.76
N LEU A 558 9.16 29.61 -33.96
CA LEU A 558 8.42 29.85 -35.20
C LEU A 558 7.57 31.13 -35.18
N GLY A 559 7.58 31.90 -34.09
CA GLY A 559 6.90 33.20 -33.99
C GLY A 559 5.38 33.10 -33.93
N ALA A 560 4.85 32.28 -33.03
CA ALA A 560 3.41 32.15 -32.77
C ALA A 560 2.82 33.45 -32.17
N ASN A 561 1.49 33.55 -32.21
CA ASN A 561 0.77 34.66 -31.59
C ASN A 561 0.60 34.42 -30.08
N PHE A 562 1.45 35.04 -29.26
CA PHE A 562 1.40 34.88 -27.80
C PHE A 562 0.17 35.46 -27.10
N ASN A 563 -0.77 36.08 -27.83
CA ASN A 563 -2.07 36.45 -27.26
C ASN A 563 -3.04 35.26 -27.15
N GLU A 564 -2.76 34.14 -27.83
CA GLU A 564 -3.56 32.92 -27.70
C GLU A 564 -3.50 32.40 -26.25
N PRO A 565 -4.64 32.02 -25.64
CA PRO A 565 -4.68 31.63 -24.22
C PRO A 565 -3.63 30.59 -23.82
N MET A 566 -3.42 29.57 -24.65
CA MET A 566 -2.45 28.51 -24.38
C MET A 566 -1.01 29.01 -24.23
N TRP A 567 -0.57 29.95 -25.07
CA TRP A 567 0.78 30.49 -25.00
C TRP A 567 0.95 31.49 -23.86
N ARG A 568 -0.11 32.23 -23.51
CA ARG A 568 -0.12 33.05 -22.29
C ARG A 568 0.06 32.19 -21.03
N GLU A 569 -0.66 31.07 -20.94
CA GLU A 569 -0.51 30.14 -19.82
C GLU A 569 0.86 29.45 -19.83
N LYS A 570 1.42 29.10 -21.01
CA LYS A 570 2.81 28.61 -21.11
C LYS A 570 3.81 29.61 -20.52
N HIS A 571 3.75 30.88 -20.92
CA HIS A 571 4.68 31.92 -20.46
C HIS A 571 4.49 32.23 -18.97
N HIS A 572 3.24 32.20 -18.49
CA HIS A 572 2.95 32.29 -17.07
C HIS A 572 3.53 31.10 -16.30
N ALA A 573 3.36 29.87 -16.79
CA ALA A 573 3.90 28.67 -16.16
C ALA A 573 5.44 28.66 -16.11
N ILE A 574 6.11 29.19 -17.15
CA ILE A 574 7.56 29.41 -17.12
C ILE A 574 7.91 30.42 -16.02
N SER A 575 7.21 31.55 -15.96
CA SER A 575 7.52 32.62 -14.99
C SER A 575 7.23 32.23 -13.54
N HIS A 576 6.23 31.36 -13.33
CA HIS A 576 5.82 30.86 -12.00
C HIS A 576 6.70 29.72 -11.49
N ALA A 577 7.44 29.05 -12.38
CA ALA A 577 8.20 27.87 -12.02
C ALA A 577 9.44 28.21 -11.19
N SER A 578 9.69 27.38 -10.19
CA SER A 578 10.86 27.43 -9.34
C SER A 578 11.96 26.46 -9.80
N SER A 579 11.60 25.48 -10.63
CA SER A 579 12.55 24.61 -11.33
C SER A 579 12.04 24.16 -12.70
N TYR A 580 12.98 23.77 -13.57
CA TYR A 580 12.75 23.56 -14.99
C TYR A 580 13.29 22.21 -15.44
N ILE A 581 12.45 21.47 -16.16
CA ILE A 581 12.81 20.22 -16.81
C ILE A 581 12.59 20.36 -18.31
N SER A 582 13.48 19.79 -19.12
CA SER A 582 13.30 19.70 -20.57
C SER A 582 13.49 18.27 -21.07
N ILE A 583 12.83 17.92 -22.17
CA ILE A 583 12.98 16.60 -22.79
C ILE A 583 14.20 16.49 -23.74
N SER A 584 14.90 17.60 -24.01
CA SER A 584 16.12 17.65 -24.81
C SER A 584 17.03 18.82 -24.44
N GLU A 585 18.31 18.69 -24.77
CA GLU A 585 19.31 19.76 -24.59
C GLU A 585 19.00 20.95 -25.48
N SER A 586 18.54 20.71 -26.71
CA SER A 586 18.09 21.75 -27.64
C SER A 586 16.91 22.54 -27.08
N THR A 587 15.91 21.87 -26.49
CA THR A 587 14.75 22.55 -25.91
C THR A 587 15.13 23.31 -24.65
N ALA A 588 16.03 22.78 -23.80
CA ALA A 588 16.58 23.48 -22.66
C ALA A 588 17.33 24.76 -23.08
N SER A 589 18.18 24.66 -24.11
CA SER A 589 18.93 25.79 -24.66
C SER A 589 18.00 26.87 -25.23
N ASP A 590 16.95 26.46 -25.97
CA ASP A 590 15.96 27.40 -26.47
C ASP A 590 15.14 28.05 -25.34
N LEU A 591 14.78 27.29 -24.29
CA LEU A 591 14.07 27.83 -23.13
C LEU A 591 14.87 28.98 -22.50
N VAL A 592 16.15 28.76 -22.18
CA VAL A 592 17.03 29.79 -21.61
C VAL A 592 17.24 30.96 -22.58
N LYS A 593 17.34 30.68 -23.88
CA LYS A 593 17.48 31.72 -24.92
C LYS A 593 16.29 32.67 -24.99
N PHE A 594 15.06 32.15 -24.88
CA PHE A 594 13.85 32.97 -24.94
C PHE A 594 13.44 33.55 -23.57
N PHE A 595 13.88 32.92 -22.48
CA PHE A 595 13.59 33.32 -21.10
C PHE A 595 14.91 33.45 -20.31
N PRO A 596 15.70 34.51 -20.54
CA PRO A 596 17.03 34.67 -19.95
C PRO A 596 17.01 34.95 -18.43
N ASP A 597 15.84 35.21 -17.85
CA ASP A 597 15.66 35.41 -16.40
C ASP A 597 15.69 34.10 -15.61
N ILE A 598 15.66 32.95 -16.30
CA ILE A 598 15.87 31.63 -15.69
C ILE A 598 17.32 31.54 -15.23
N LYS A 599 17.53 31.61 -13.91
CA LYS A 599 18.86 31.53 -13.28
C LYS A 599 19.31 30.09 -12.98
N ASP A 600 18.34 29.19 -12.86
CA ASP A 600 18.56 27.81 -12.47
C ASP A 600 18.94 26.92 -13.67
N GLU A 601 19.65 25.83 -13.38
CA GLU A 601 20.00 24.83 -14.38
C GLU A 601 18.73 24.08 -14.83
N VAL A 602 18.48 24.06 -16.15
CA VAL A 602 17.38 23.28 -16.72
C VAL A 602 17.79 21.81 -16.76
N THR A 603 17.09 20.96 -16.01
CA THR A 603 17.38 19.53 -15.97
C THR A 603 16.88 18.83 -17.24
N VAL A 604 17.74 18.09 -17.93
CA VAL A 604 17.35 17.36 -19.15
C VAL A 604 16.98 15.90 -18.84
N ALA A 605 15.74 15.53 -19.13
CA ALA A 605 15.17 14.21 -18.99
C ALA A 605 14.66 13.69 -20.34
N HIS A 606 15.53 13.06 -21.13
CA HIS A 606 15.17 12.50 -22.43
C HIS A 606 14.05 11.46 -22.34
N CYS A 607 13.12 11.50 -23.31
CA CYS A 607 12.04 10.52 -23.41
C CYS A 607 12.55 9.10 -23.62
N GLY A 608 11.78 8.12 -23.15
CA GLY A 608 12.03 6.71 -23.38
C GLY A 608 11.40 6.17 -24.66
N VAL A 609 11.68 4.90 -24.96
CA VAL A 609 10.99 4.13 -26.01
C VAL A 609 10.26 2.96 -25.36
N SER A 610 9.01 2.74 -25.78
CA SER A 610 8.22 1.61 -25.27
C SER A 610 8.85 0.27 -25.68
N PRO A 611 8.94 -0.73 -24.78
CA PRO A 611 9.49 -2.05 -25.11
C PRO A 611 8.75 -2.80 -26.22
N ILE A 612 7.54 -2.36 -26.60
CA ILE A 612 6.80 -2.93 -27.73
C ILE A 612 7.54 -2.71 -29.05
N PHE A 613 8.23 -1.57 -29.19
CA PHE A 613 9.01 -1.22 -30.37
C PHE A 613 10.29 -2.05 -30.39
N THR A 614 10.22 -3.12 -31.17
CA THR A 614 11.29 -4.08 -31.41
C THR A 614 11.18 -4.53 -32.87
N PRO A 615 12.24 -5.09 -33.47
CA PRO A 615 12.16 -5.58 -34.85
C PRO A 615 11.07 -6.66 -34.99
N ALA A 616 10.13 -6.45 -35.90
CA ALA A 616 9.08 -7.41 -36.21
C ALA A 616 9.61 -8.57 -37.09
N THR A 617 8.95 -9.72 -37.00
CA THR A 617 9.23 -10.90 -37.82
C THR A 617 8.75 -10.69 -39.26
N ALA A 618 9.34 -11.44 -40.20
CA ALA A 618 8.93 -11.41 -41.61
C ALA A 618 7.45 -11.77 -41.82
N THR A 619 6.91 -12.65 -40.97
CA THR A 619 5.50 -13.05 -40.99
C THR A 619 4.60 -11.89 -40.58
N GLU A 620 4.88 -11.22 -39.45
CA GLU A 620 4.12 -10.04 -39.01
C GLU A 620 4.11 -8.94 -40.09
N ILE A 621 5.27 -8.65 -40.68
CA ILE A 621 5.38 -7.66 -41.77
C ILE A 621 4.54 -8.08 -42.99
N SER A 622 4.56 -9.34 -43.37
CA SER A 622 3.78 -9.85 -44.51
C SER A 622 2.28 -9.79 -44.25
N THR A 623 1.84 -10.13 -43.02
CA THR A 623 0.44 -10.03 -42.59
C THR A 623 -0.04 -8.58 -42.56
N PHE A 624 0.77 -7.66 -42.04
CA PHE A 624 0.47 -6.22 -42.06
C PHE A 624 0.33 -5.71 -43.50
N LYS A 625 1.28 -6.03 -44.37
CA LYS A 625 1.24 -5.66 -45.78
C LYS A 625 -0.02 -6.19 -46.48
N TYR A 626 -0.36 -7.46 -46.26
CA TYR A 626 -1.59 -8.05 -46.78
C TYR A 626 -2.85 -7.35 -46.25
N LYS A 627 -2.92 -7.08 -44.95
CA LYS A 627 -4.05 -6.41 -44.30
C LYS A 627 -4.37 -5.05 -44.91
N TYR A 628 -3.35 -4.25 -45.20
CA TYR A 628 -3.51 -2.90 -45.74
C TYR A 628 -3.34 -2.81 -47.26
N GLY A 629 -3.16 -3.94 -47.94
CA GLY A 629 -2.98 -3.98 -49.40
C GLY A 629 -1.67 -3.35 -49.88
N ILE A 630 -0.63 -3.34 -49.03
CA ILE A 630 0.69 -2.80 -49.37
C ILE A 630 1.45 -3.86 -50.18
N SER A 631 1.67 -3.60 -51.47
CA SER A 631 2.19 -4.60 -52.41
C SER A 631 3.67 -4.42 -52.76
N LYS A 632 4.25 -3.27 -52.43
CA LYS A 632 5.62 -2.86 -52.78
C LYS A 632 6.42 -2.45 -51.54
N PRO A 633 7.76 -2.32 -51.64
CA PRO A 633 8.52 -1.60 -50.62
C PRO A 633 7.96 -0.19 -50.42
N TYR A 634 7.99 0.33 -49.20
CA TYR A 634 7.41 1.63 -48.90
C TYR A 634 8.30 2.50 -48.03
N PHE A 635 8.16 3.81 -48.20
CA PHE A 635 8.67 4.81 -47.25
C PHE A 635 7.56 5.18 -46.27
N LEU A 636 7.95 5.38 -45.01
CA LEU A 636 7.03 5.70 -43.93
C LEU A 636 7.16 7.17 -43.52
N LEU A 637 6.04 7.85 -43.34
CA LEU A 637 5.94 9.16 -42.71
C LEU A 637 5.01 9.06 -41.50
N VAL A 638 5.48 9.56 -40.35
CA VAL A 638 4.70 9.60 -39.11
C VAL A 638 4.43 11.06 -38.77
N GLY A 639 3.17 11.46 -38.63
CA GLY A 639 2.78 12.84 -38.36
C GLY A 639 3.07 13.80 -39.51
N ALA A 640 2.58 13.51 -40.72
CA ALA A 640 2.77 14.37 -41.89
C ALA A 640 1.94 15.68 -41.87
N GLY A 641 1.15 15.90 -40.82
CA GLY A 641 0.38 17.14 -40.61
C GLY A 641 1.21 18.26 -40.00
N GLY A 642 1.00 19.49 -40.48
CA GLY A 642 1.65 20.71 -39.98
C GLY A 642 2.91 21.12 -40.74
N ASN A 643 3.07 22.43 -40.97
CA ASN A 643 4.12 22.96 -41.83
C ASN A 643 5.54 22.65 -41.33
N TYR A 644 5.73 22.57 -40.01
CA TYR A 644 7.05 22.33 -39.42
C TYR A 644 7.56 20.89 -39.60
N LYS A 645 6.68 19.91 -39.91
CA LYS A 645 7.08 18.52 -40.21
C LYS A 645 7.68 18.36 -41.61
N ASN A 646 7.53 19.38 -42.46
CA ASN A 646 8.14 19.51 -43.77
C ASN A 646 7.94 18.30 -44.71
N ALA A 647 6.77 17.65 -44.62
CA ALA A 647 6.46 16.48 -45.45
C ALA A 647 6.55 16.78 -46.96
N ILE A 648 6.33 18.03 -47.37
CA ILE A 648 6.47 18.48 -48.76
C ILE A 648 7.87 18.22 -49.34
N LEU A 649 8.94 18.29 -48.53
CA LEU A 649 10.30 18.00 -48.98
C LEU A 649 10.40 16.55 -49.48
N PHE A 650 9.83 15.61 -48.71
CA PHE A 650 9.76 14.21 -49.12
C PHE A 650 8.99 14.03 -50.43
N PHE A 651 7.81 14.64 -50.58
CA PHE A 651 7.02 14.48 -51.80
C PHE A 651 7.75 15.00 -53.03
N ARG A 652 8.39 16.17 -52.93
CA ARG A 652 9.20 16.74 -54.02
C ARG A 652 10.36 15.81 -54.39
N ALA A 653 11.12 15.32 -53.41
CA ALA A 653 12.25 14.42 -53.64
C ALA A 653 11.79 13.06 -54.20
N PHE A 654 10.73 12.50 -53.63
CA PHE A 654 10.14 11.25 -54.09
C PHE A 654 9.73 11.32 -55.57
N SER A 655 9.14 12.43 -56.02
CA SER A 655 8.74 12.62 -57.42
C SER A 655 9.91 12.62 -58.42
N GLN A 656 11.14 12.86 -57.96
CA GLN A 656 12.35 12.84 -58.80
C GLN A 656 12.95 11.44 -58.96
N LEU A 657 12.50 10.44 -58.21
CA LEU A 657 12.99 9.06 -58.34
C LEU A 657 12.63 8.49 -59.72
N HIS A 658 13.61 7.87 -60.40
CA HIS A 658 13.37 7.25 -61.71
C HIS A 658 12.32 6.12 -61.69
N SER A 659 12.07 5.52 -60.53
CA SER A 659 11.18 4.37 -60.36
C SER A 659 10.16 4.57 -59.24
N ILE A 660 9.45 5.72 -59.21
CA ILE A 660 8.39 5.98 -58.20
C ILE A 660 7.35 4.85 -58.12
N GLN A 661 6.99 4.25 -59.26
CA GLN A 661 6.04 3.14 -59.33
C GLN A 661 6.55 1.85 -58.67
N GLY A 662 7.84 1.77 -58.33
CA GLY A 662 8.44 0.67 -57.59
C GLY A 662 8.19 0.73 -56.07
N PHE A 663 7.67 1.85 -55.57
CA PHE A 663 7.42 2.09 -54.16
C PHE A 663 5.95 2.40 -53.88
N GLU A 664 5.59 2.33 -52.61
CA GLU A 664 4.37 2.87 -52.04
C GLU A 664 4.73 3.82 -50.89
N ILE A 665 3.77 4.62 -50.43
CA ILE A 665 3.98 5.56 -49.32
C ILE A 665 2.99 5.21 -48.22
N VAL A 666 3.47 5.09 -46.98
CA VAL A 666 2.61 4.91 -45.81
C VAL A 666 2.71 6.17 -44.94
N CYS A 667 1.57 6.81 -44.71
CA CYS A 667 1.43 7.96 -43.83
C CYS A 667 0.56 7.58 -42.64
N THR A 668 0.98 7.92 -41.41
CA THR A 668 0.20 7.69 -40.19
C THR A 668 0.36 8.83 -39.20
N GLY A 669 -0.45 8.88 -38.13
CA GLY A 669 -0.46 9.96 -37.14
C GLY A 669 -1.42 11.11 -37.46
N SER A 670 -1.30 12.24 -36.77
CA SER A 670 -2.15 13.42 -36.98
C SER A 670 -1.97 14.02 -38.39
N GLY A 671 -3.06 14.54 -38.97
CA GLY A 671 -3.05 15.11 -40.33
C GLY A 671 -3.11 14.08 -41.46
N ILE A 672 -3.85 12.98 -41.25
CA ILE A 672 -4.07 11.86 -42.21
C ILE A 672 -4.48 12.34 -43.60
N THR A 673 -5.13 13.49 -43.70
CA THR A 673 -5.42 14.12 -45.00
C THR A 673 -4.18 14.82 -45.52
N LEU A 674 -3.48 14.19 -46.46
CA LEU A 674 -2.47 14.88 -47.26
C LEU A 674 -3.08 16.15 -47.87
N ALA A 675 -2.37 17.26 -47.74
CA ALA A 675 -2.71 18.49 -48.44
C ALA A 675 -2.81 18.19 -49.95
N ASN A 676 -3.75 18.84 -50.64
CA ASN A 676 -3.99 18.60 -52.07
C ASN A 676 -2.71 18.80 -52.91
N GLU A 677 -1.85 19.74 -52.50
CA GLU A 677 -0.54 20.02 -53.11
C GLU A 677 0.42 18.82 -53.09
N TYR A 678 0.29 17.88 -52.15
CA TYR A 678 1.17 16.70 -52.09
C TYR A 678 0.81 15.65 -53.16
N ARG A 679 -0.46 15.63 -53.60
CA ARG A 679 -0.97 14.60 -54.52
C ARG A 679 -0.31 14.64 -55.89
N GLU A 680 0.05 15.83 -56.37
CA GLU A 680 0.68 16.01 -57.69
C GLU A 680 2.02 15.27 -57.77
N TYR A 681 2.81 15.31 -56.69
CA TYR A 681 4.11 14.67 -56.59
C TYR A 681 4.06 13.14 -56.38
N ALA A 682 2.92 12.60 -55.97
CA ALA A 682 2.72 11.16 -55.75
C ALA A 682 1.98 10.48 -56.91
N THR A 683 1.79 11.16 -58.05
CA THR A 683 1.04 10.64 -59.19
C THR A 683 1.60 9.30 -59.68
N GLY A 684 0.74 8.27 -59.76
CA GLY A 684 1.13 6.92 -60.18
C GLY A 684 1.66 6.02 -59.05
N THR A 685 1.65 6.49 -57.80
CA THR A 685 2.02 5.73 -56.60
C THR A 685 0.84 5.62 -55.65
N VAL A 686 0.71 4.50 -54.93
CA VAL A 686 -0.32 4.34 -53.89
C VAL A 686 0.17 4.99 -52.59
N VAL A 687 -0.63 5.90 -52.05
CA VAL A 687 -0.41 6.53 -50.74
C VAL A 687 -1.43 5.98 -49.76
N HIS A 688 -0.95 5.25 -48.76
CA HIS A 688 -1.75 4.67 -47.70
C HIS A 688 -1.82 5.65 -46.53
N SER A 689 -3.01 6.12 -46.18
CA SER A 689 -3.23 6.99 -45.03
C SER A 689 -3.88 6.16 -43.91
N LEU A 690 -3.07 5.72 -42.95
CA LEU A 690 -3.44 4.69 -41.98
C LEU A 690 -3.48 5.25 -40.55
N ILE A 691 -4.46 4.80 -39.76
CA ILE A 691 -4.44 4.94 -38.30
C ILE A 691 -3.92 3.61 -37.76
N LEU A 692 -2.75 3.64 -37.12
CA LEU A 692 -2.07 2.45 -36.63
C LEU A 692 -2.07 2.44 -35.10
N SER A 693 -2.30 1.25 -34.52
CA SER A 693 -1.96 1.02 -33.11
C SER A 693 -0.44 0.95 -32.93
N ASP A 694 0.06 0.95 -31.69
CA ASP A 694 1.51 0.82 -31.44
C ASP A 694 2.06 -0.54 -31.91
N GLU A 695 1.28 -1.62 -31.83
CA GLU A 695 1.60 -2.94 -32.39
C GLU A 695 1.76 -2.87 -33.91
N GLU A 696 0.84 -2.18 -34.58
CA GLU A 696 0.86 -2.04 -36.04
C GLU A 696 1.96 -1.09 -36.50
N LEU A 697 2.18 -0.01 -35.75
CA LEU A 697 3.22 0.98 -36.00
C LEU A 697 4.61 0.36 -35.87
N LYS A 698 4.84 -0.49 -34.85
CA LYS A 698 6.05 -1.33 -34.75
C LYS A 698 6.31 -2.12 -36.03
N VAL A 699 5.28 -2.77 -36.56
CA VAL A 699 5.39 -3.58 -37.79
C VAL A 699 5.61 -2.68 -39.01
N ALA A 700 4.97 -1.50 -39.05
CA ALA A 700 5.16 -0.52 -40.10
C ALA A 700 6.60 0.02 -40.14
N TYR A 701 7.20 0.38 -39.00
CA TYR A 701 8.62 0.74 -38.94
C TYR A 701 9.50 -0.40 -39.44
N SER A 702 9.31 -1.61 -38.91
CA SER A 702 10.14 -2.78 -39.24
C SER A 702 10.07 -3.16 -40.74
N GLY A 703 8.91 -2.94 -41.37
CA GLY A 703 8.65 -3.27 -42.77
C GLY A 703 9.01 -2.17 -43.77
N ALA A 704 9.31 -0.96 -43.32
CA ALA A 704 9.63 0.19 -44.17
C ALA A 704 11.05 0.12 -44.75
N VAL A 705 11.22 0.75 -45.92
CA VAL A 705 12.55 1.01 -46.49
C VAL A 705 13.32 1.94 -45.56
N ALA A 706 12.69 3.04 -45.16
CA ALA A 706 13.13 3.99 -44.15
C ALA A 706 11.94 4.79 -43.61
N LEU A 707 12.07 5.30 -42.39
CA LEU A 707 11.30 6.45 -41.91
C LEU A 707 11.90 7.72 -42.52
N VAL A 708 11.07 8.54 -43.15
CA VAL A 708 11.47 9.87 -43.64
C VAL A 708 10.80 10.93 -42.76
N TYR A 709 11.61 11.67 -42.01
CA TYR A 709 11.15 12.60 -40.97
C TYR A 709 11.90 13.94 -41.05
N PRO A 710 11.70 14.75 -42.12
CA PRO A 710 12.53 15.93 -42.41
C PRO A 710 12.11 17.18 -41.63
N SER A 711 11.69 17.02 -40.36
CA SER A 711 11.16 18.11 -39.54
C SER A 711 12.11 19.30 -39.41
N LEU A 712 11.53 20.50 -39.41
CA LEU A 712 12.22 21.77 -39.18
C LEU A 712 12.54 21.99 -37.69
N TYR A 713 11.69 21.47 -36.81
CA TYR A 713 11.88 21.53 -35.37
C TYR A 713 11.15 20.37 -34.70
N GLU A 714 11.77 19.78 -33.68
CA GLU A 714 11.15 18.82 -32.77
C GLU A 714 11.66 19.10 -31.36
N GLY A 715 10.81 18.88 -30.37
CA GLY A 715 11.22 18.91 -28.97
C GLY A 715 12.01 17.67 -28.53
N PHE A 716 11.79 16.52 -29.19
CA PHE A 716 12.60 15.31 -28.96
C PHE A 716 12.82 14.52 -30.26
N GLY A 717 11.75 13.99 -30.85
CA GLY A 717 11.82 13.09 -32.02
C GLY A 717 11.48 11.64 -31.70
N MET A 718 10.41 11.42 -30.93
CA MET A 718 9.97 10.07 -30.52
C MET A 718 9.77 9.09 -31.70
N PRO A 719 9.22 9.50 -32.87
CA PRO A 719 9.14 8.60 -34.04
C PRO A 719 10.50 8.10 -34.54
N ILE A 720 11.57 8.90 -34.42
CA ILE A 720 12.93 8.48 -34.77
C ILE A 720 13.37 7.38 -33.79
N ALA A 721 13.23 7.60 -32.48
CA ALA A 721 13.62 6.63 -31.48
C ALA A 721 12.87 5.29 -31.66
N GLU A 722 11.57 5.32 -31.94
CA GLU A 722 10.75 4.14 -32.24
C GLU A 722 11.22 3.42 -33.51
N ALA A 723 11.50 4.16 -34.59
CA ALA A 723 12.03 3.61 -35.83
C ALA A 723 13.36 2.88 -35.61
N LEU A 724 14.29 3.50 -34.88
CA LEU A 724 15.57 2.89 -34.54
C LEU A 724 15.38 1.60 -33.72
N ALA A 725 14.47 1.59 -32.75
CA ALA A 725 14.14 0.39 -31.96
C ALA A 725 13.56 -0.76 -32.79
N CYS A 726 12.82 -0.44 -33.85
CA CYS A 726 12.29 -1.43 -34.79
C CYS A 726 13.27 -1.86 -35.89
N GLY A 727 14.50 -1.34 -35.89
CA GLY A 727 15.47 -1.61 -36.95
C GLY A 727 15.08 -0.98 -38.29
N CYS A 728 14.44 0.19 -38.25
CA CYS A 728 14.09 0.99 -39.41
C CYS A 728 15.15 2.10 -39.62
N PRO A 729 15.81 2.17 -40.78
CA PRO A 729 16.65 3.30 -41.13
C PRO A 729 15.88 4.63 -41.09
N VAL A 730 16.55 5.72 -40.73
CA VAL A 730 15.94 7.05 -40.65
C VAL A 730 16.64 8.01 -41.62
N ILE A 731 15.85 8.79 -42.36
CA ILE A 731 16.29 9.96 -43.13
C ILE A 731 15.63 11.19 -42.52
N THR A 732 16.40 12.19 -42.12
CA THR A 732 15.91 13.34 -41.35
C THR A 732 16.78 14.59 -41.54
N CYS A 733 16.42 15.70 -40.89
CA CYS A 733 17.21 16.93 -40.89
C CYS A 733 17.98 17.07 -39.58
N ALA A 734 19.16 17.69 -39.61
CA ALA A 734 20.00 17.90 -38.42
C ALA A 734 19.55 19.13 -37.61
N ASN A 735 18.25 19.21 -37.28
CA ASN A 735 17.63 20.37 -36.63
C ASN A 735 17.20 20.06 -35.18
N ALA A 736 17.26 21.06 -34.31
CA ALA A 736 16.78 20.99 -32.93
C ALA A 736 17.30 19.75 -32.19
N SER A 737 16.42 19.01 -31.51
CA SER A 737 16.77 17.80 -30.73
C SER A 737 17.02 16.54 -31.58
N ILE A 738 16.78 16.60 -32.90
CA ILE A 738 16.86 15.41 -33.77
C ILE A 738 18.26 14.75 -33.71
N PRO A 739 19.38 15.49 -33.76
CA PRO A 739 20.72 14.91 -33.64
C PRO A 739 20.98 14.23 -32.29
N GLU A 740 20.33 14.68 -31.21
CA GLU A 740 20.46 14.06 -29.88
C GLU A 740 19.89 12.62 -29.91
N VAL A 741 18.75 12.44 -30.57
CA VAL A 741 18.06 11.15 -30.68
C VAL A 741 18.70 10.26 -31.74
N ALA A 742 18.85 10.77 -32.96
CA ALA A 742 19.32 10.00 -34.11
C ALA A 742 20.84 9.77 -34.10
N GLY A 743 21.64 10.62 -33.45
CA GLY A 743 23.10 10.50 -33.41
C GLY A 743 23.70 10.37 -34.82
N GLU A 744 24.66 9.47 -35.00
CA GLU A 744 25.26 9.18 -36.31
C GLU A 744 24.49 8.12 -37.12
N THR A 745 23.29 7.72 -36.68
CA THR A 745 22.58 6.54 -37.23
C THR A 745 21.52 6.89 -38.27
N ALA A 746 21.36 8.16 -38.60
CA ALA A 746 20.45 8.64 -39.64
C ALA A 746 21.22 9.21 -40.84
N ILE A 747 20.57 9.24 -42.00
CA ILE A 747 21.03 10.05 -43.13
C ILE A 747 20.45 11.45 -42.95
N TYR A 748 21.33 12.43 -42.76
CA TYR A 748 20.93 13.83 -42.60
C TYR A 748 20.88 14.54 -43.95
N VAL A 749 19.83 15.33 -44.14
CA VAL A 749 19.64 16.21 -45.30
C VAL A 749 19.35 17.63 -44.84
N ASP A 750 19.62 18.62 -45.69
CA ASP A 750 19.19 19.99 -45.43
C ASP A 750 17.67 20.11 -45.62
N ALA A 751 17.02 20.93 -44.80
CA ALA A 751 15.58 21.10 -44.78
C ALA A 751 14.97 21.63 -46.09
N ASN A 752 15.77 22.21 -46.98
CA ASN A 752 15.32 22.71 -48.28
C ASN A 752 15.93 21.95 -49.47
N ASP A 753 16.77 20.96 -49.23
CA ASP A 753 17.53 20.26 -50.26
C ASP A 753 16.77 19.05 -50.81
N VAL A 754 16.00 19.28 -51.88
CA VAL A 754 15.24 18.24 -52.58
C VAL A 754 16.18 17.20 -53.18
N ASP A 755 17.28 17.63 -53.80
CA ASP A 755 18.20 16.73 -54.49
C ASP A 755 18.97 15.85 -53.49
N GLY A 756 19.41 16.43 -52.37
CA GLY A 756 20.03 15.69 -51.27
C GLY A 756 19.08 14.66 -50.64
N LEU A 757 17.78 14.97 -50.50
CA LEU A 757 16.80 13.99 -50.06
C LEU A 757 16.55 12.89 -51.11
N THR A 758 16.54 13.22 -52.40
CA THR A 758 16.46 12.23 -53.49
C THR A 758 17.63 11.26 -53.45
N ASP A 759 18.85 11.77 -53.23
CA ASP A 759 20.05 10.96 -53.06
C ASP A 759 19.97 10.08 -51.81
N ALA A 760 19.50 10.61 -50.69
CA ALA A 760 19.30 9.84 -49.45
C ALA A 760 18.29 8.69 -49.64
N LEU A 761 17.18 8.94 -50.35
CA LEU A 761 16.20 7.91 -50.70
C LEU A 761 16.82 6.81 -51.56
N CYS A 762 17.78 7.12 -52.43
CA CYS A 762 18.53 6.14 -53.22
C CYS A 762 19.57 5.38 -52.38
N GLU A 763 20.36 6.08 -51.56
CA GLU A 763 21.42 5.49 -50.74
C GLU A 763 20.90 4.50 -49.71
N VAL A 764 19.79 4.82 -49.04
CA VAL A 764 19.23 3.97 -47.97
C VAL A 764 18.78 2.60 -48.48
N GLN A 765 18.52 2.45 -49.77
CA GLN A 765 18.14 1.18 -50.39
C GLN A 765 19.33 0.23 -50.57
N LYS A 766 20.56 0.73 -50.57
CA LYS A 766 21.76 -0.10 -50.73
C LYS A 766 21.93 -1.00 -49.51
N PRO A 767 21.97 -2.34 -49.66
CA PRO A 767 21.99 -3.26 -48.51
C PRO A 767 23.10 -2.99 -47.50
N LYS A 768 24.29 -2.59 -47.97
CA LYS A 768 25.43 -2.26 -47.09
C LYS A 768 25.14 -1.04 -46.21
N VAL A 769 24.61 0.03 -46.80
CA VAL A 769 24.25 1.26 -46.08
C VAL A 769 23.11 0.95 -45.11
N ARG A 770 22.05 0.32 -45.60
CA ARG A 770 20.86 -0.04 -44.82
C ARG A 770 21.22 -0.87 -43.58
N ASN A 771 21.95 -1.96 -43.75
CA ASN A 771 22.31 -2.86 -42.65
C ASN A 771 23.22 -2.16 -41.62
N SER A 772 24.09 -1.25 -42.07
CA SER A 772 24.93 -0.45 -41.18
C SER A 772 24.09 0.49 -40.31
N LEU A 773 23.14 1.22 -40.91
CA LEU A 773 22.24 2.13 -40.19
C LEU A 773 21.35 1.38 -39.19
N ILE A 774 20.85 0.20 -39.56
CA ILE A 774 20.05 -0.65 -38.67
C ILE A 774 20.86 -1.10 -37.46
N ALA A 775 22.07 -1.62 -37.69
CA ALA A 775 22.93 -2.09 -36.60
C ALA A 775 23.29 -0.94 -35.64
N ALA A 776 23.62 0.24 -36.18
CA ALA A 776 23.94 1.42 -35.39
C ALA A 776 22.71 1.94 -34.62
N GLY A 777 21.55 2.02 -35.27
CA GLY A 777 20.30 2.48 -34.68
C GLY A 777 19.86 1.66 -33.47
N LEU A 778 19.95 0.33 -33.56
CA LEU A 778 19.65 -0.59 -32.46
C LEU A 778 20.60 -0.42 -31.25
N VAL A 779 21.80 0.13 -31.44
CA VAL A 779 22.72 0.48 -30.36
C VAL A 779 22.39 1.86 -29.79
N GLN A 780 22.18 2.85 -30.66
CA GLN A 780 21.85 4.22 -30.29
C GLN A 780 20.61 4.30 -29.40
N VAL A 781 19.54 3.59 -29.77
CA VAL A 781 18.25 3.66 -29.07
C VAL A 781 18.32 3.16 -27.61
N LYS A 782 19.29 2.31 -27.28
CA LYS A 782 19.48 1.79 -25.90
C LYS A 782 19.83 2.88 -24.89
N LYS A 783 20.21 4.08 -25.34
CA LYS A 783 20.46 5.24 -24.49
C LYS A 783 19.17 5.84 -23.90
N PHE A 784 18.01 5.50 -24.47
CA PHE A 784 16.70 6.07 -24.14
C PHE A 784 15.81 5.03 -23.48
N SER A 785 15.40 5.27 -22.24
CA SER A 785 14.48 4.40 -21.52
C SER A 785 13.56 5.21 -20.61
N TRP A 786 12.32 4.76 -20.47
CA TRP A 786 11.36 5.41 -19.58
C TRP A 786 11.79 5.35 -18.12
N GLY A 787 12.49 4.28 -17.72
CA GLY A 787 13.06 4.17 -16.36
C GLY A 787 14.05 5.29 -16.07
N LYS A 788 15.02 5.53 -16.98
CA LYS A 788 15.99 6.61 -16.80
C LYS A 788 15.33 7.99 -16.75
N MET A 789 14.33 8.23 -17.60
CA MET A 789 13.55 9.48 -17.55
C MET A 789 12.82 9.63 -16.21
N ALA A 790 12.17 8.56 -15.74
CA ALA A 790 11.43 8.54 -14.49
C ALA A 790 12.33 8.80 -13.28
N ASP A 791 13.55 8.23 -13.27
CA ASP A 791 14.54 8.43 -12.20
C ASP A 791 15.04 9.89 -12.15
N ILE A 792 15.34 10.49 -13.31
CA ILE A 792 15.75 11.90 -13.40
C ILE A 792 14.59 12.81 -12.95
N MET A 793 13.39 12.56 -13.47
CA MET A 793 12.20 13.32 -13.13
C MET A 793 11.88 13.27 -11.64
N SER A 794 11.82 12.08 -11.02
CA SER A 794 11.51 11.96 -9.58
C SER A 794 12.59 12.60 -8.72
N SER A 795 13.88 12.40 -9.05
CA SER A 795 14.98 13.04 -8.34
C SER A 795 14.90 14.57 -8.41
N THR A 796 14.54 15.10 -9.58
CA THR A 796 14.38 16.56 -9.77
C THR A 796 13.19 17.10 -8.99
N LEU A 797 12.05 16.41 -9.02
CA LEU A 797 10.87 16.80 -8.27
C LEU A 797 11.14 16.77 -6.75
N ILE A 798 11.81 15.74 -6.23
CA ILE A 798 12.20 15.70 -4.82
C ILE A 798 13.18 16.83 -4.49
N LYS A 799 14.18 17.09 -5.33
CA LYS A 799 15.10 18.22 -5.14
C LYS A 799 14.36 19.56 -5.13
N ALA A 800 13.37 19.76 -5.99
CA ALA A 800 12.56 20.97 -6.02
C ALA A 800 11.77 21.18 -4.71
N THR A 801 11.37 20.11 -4.01
CA THR A 801 10.75 20.24 -2.66
C THR A 801 11.71 20.80 -1.61
N LEU A 802 13.03 20.76 -1.87
CA LEU A 802 14.07 21.27 -0.99
C LEU A 802 14.48 22.72 -1.31
N GLU A 803 13.88 23.37 -2.32
CA GLU A 803 14.23 24.75 -2.69
C GLU A 803 14.01 25.74 -1.54
N ARG A 804 13.06 25.46 -0.64
CA ARG A 804 12.85 26.22 0.60
C ARG A 804 14.08 26.27 1.52
N LEU A 805 15.04 25.36 1.33
CA LEU A 805 16.29 25.32 2.09
C LEU A 805 17.35 26.29 1.52
N SER A 806 17.08 26.95 0.37
CA SER A 806 17.96 27.97 -0.22
C SER A 806 19.42 27.52 -0.31
N LEU A 807 19.64 26.30 -0.79
CA LEU A 807 20.98 25.70 -0.88
C LEU A 807 21.88 26.51 -1.83
N LYS A 808 23.14 26.71 -1.43
CA LYS A 808 24.18 27.46 -2.16
C LYS A 808 25.39 26.55 -2.47
N ASP A 809 26.51 27.15 -2.84
CA ASP A 809 27.76 26.44 -3.18
C ASP A 809 28.31 25.62 -1.99
N VAL A 810 28.11 26.12 -0.76
CA VAL A 810 28.55 25.48 0.48
C VAL A 810 27.36 25.36 1.43
N ASN A 811 26.92 24.14 1.67
CA ASN A 811 25.82 23.80 2.57
C ASN A 811 26.38 23.02 3.77
N LEU A 812 26.25 23.59 4.96
CA LEU A 812 26.66 23.00 6.22
C LEU A 812 25.43 22.71 7.07
N ILE A 813 25.51 21.73 7.96
CA ILE A 813 24.41 21.40 8.87
C ILE A 813 24.88 21.36 10.32
N ILE A 814 24.00 21.74 11.24
CA ILE A 814 24.15 21.56 12.69
C ILE A 814 22.93 20.84 13.27
N PHE A 815 23.14 20.11 14.38
CA PHE A 815 22.09 19.38 15.09
C PHE A 815 21.99 19.81 16.55
N PRO A 816 21.49 21.02 16.86
CA PRO A 816 21.39 21.48 18.24
C PRO A 816 20.49 20.56 19.07
N ASP A 817 20.91 20.22 20.28
CA ASP A 817 20.00 19.62 21.26
C ASP A 817 19.13 20.70 21.91
N TRP A 818 17.96 20.96 21.32
CA TRP A 818 17.02 21.95 21.83
C TRP A 818 16.37 21.57 23.18
N SER A 819 16.66 20.39 23.74
CA SER A 819 16.26 20.04 25.11
C SER A 819 17.15 20.69 26.18
N GLN A 820 18.30 21.24 25.79
CA GLN A 820 19.18 22.00 26.67
C GLN A 820 18.59 23.39 27.00
N PRO A 821 19.08 24.05 28.08
CA PRO A 821 18.68 25.43 28.38
C PRO A 821 18.92 26.37 27.20
N VAL A 822 17.98 27.29 26.95
CA VAL A 822 18.00 28.24 25.82
C VAL A 822 19.29 29.06 25.81
N GLU A 823 19.82 29.44 26.97
CA GLU A 823 21.08 30.17 27.09
C GLU A 823 22.27 29.33 26.60
N THR A 824 22.28 28.02 26.86
CA THR A 824 23.32 27.10 26.40
C THR A 824 23.27 26.96 24.88
N VAL A 825 22.09 26.63 24.34
CA VAL A 825 21.89 26.48 22.89
C VAL A 825 22.21 27.78 22.16
N GLY A 826 21.77 28.93 22.70
CA GLY A 826 22.05 30.25 22.13
C GLY A 826 23.54 30.57 22.04
N LEU A 827 24.34 30.21 23.06
CA LEU A 827 25.80 30.40 23.04
C LEU A 827 26.49 29.52 22.00
N GLU A 828 26.10 28.25 21.90
CA GLU A 828 26.66 27.31 20.91
C GLU A 828 26.31 27.73 19.48
N LEU A 829 25.05 28.12 19.24
CA LEU A 829 24.62 28.68 17.96
C LEU A 829 25.40 29.96 17.62
N GLN A 830 25.61 30.84 18.60
CA GLN A 830 26.38 32.08 18.41
C GLN A 830 27.82 31.77 17.98
N GLU A 831 28.48 30.80 18.61
CA GLU A 831 29.85 30.40 18.26
C GLU A 831 29.92 29.81 16.85
N ALA A 832 29.04 28.87 16.52
CA ALA A 832 28.97 28.26 15.21
C ALA A 832 28.70 29.30 14.10
N ILE A 833 27.68 30.15 14.28
CA ILE A 833 27.28 31.16 13.29
C ILE A 833 28.36 32.24 13.14
N LYS A 834 29.01 32.68 14.22
CA LYS A 834 30.08 33.68 14.19
C LYS A 834 31.23 33.28 13.26
N SER A 835 31.60 32.00 13.26
CA SER A 835 32.66 31.49 12.38
C SER A 835 32.30 31.59 10.89
N LEU A 836 31.03 31.40 10.54
CA LEU A 836 30.53 31.47 9.17
C LEU A 836 30.38 32.92 8.72
N VAL A 837 29.86 33.76 9.59
CA VAL A 837 29.64 35.18 9.32
C VAL A 837 30.95 35.95 9.10
N THR A 838 32.04 35.53 9.74
CA THR A 838 33.37 36.12 9.54
C THR A 838 34.13 35.53 8.35
N HIS A 839 33.57 34.52 7.67
CA HIS A 839 34.22 33.86 6.54
C HIS A 839 34.19 34.72 5.26
N PRO A 840 35.26 34.75 4.43
CA PRO A 840 35.29 35.53 3.20
C PRO A 840 34.20 35.16 2.18
N ASP A 841 33.84 33.87 2.11
CA ASP A 841 32.81 33.33 1.19
C ASP A 841 31.41 33.21 1.84
N ARG A 842 31.15 33.87 2.98
CA ARG A 842 29.89 33.77 3.75
C ARG A 842 28.61 33.88 2.90
N ALA A 843 28.58 34.74 1.89
CA ALA A 843 27.42 34.94 1.02
C ALA A 843 27.05 33.70 0.19
N LYS A 844 27.99 32.77 0.00
CA LYS A 844 27.84 31.48 -0.72
C LYS A 844 27.52 30.31 0.21
N VAL A 845 27.37 30.58 1.52
CA VAL A 845 27.13 29.55 2.53
C VAL A 845 25.66 29.52 2.91
N THR A 846 25.13 28.31 3.02
CA THR A 846 23.85 28.01 3.68
C THR A 846 24.12 27.13 4.89
N LEU A 847 23.73 27.58 6.07
CA LEU A 847 23.72 26.82 7.31
C LEU A 847 22.31 26.27 7.56
N LEU A 848 22.21 24.96 7.51
CA LEU A 848 21.00 24.23 7.87
C LEU A 848 21.01 23.92 9.36
N VAL A 849 19.89 24.20 10.02
CA VAL A 849 19.73 23.97 11.45
C VAL A 849 18.62 22.95 11.66
N ASP A 850 18.95 21.77 12.16
CA ASP A 850 17.94 20.79 12.54
C ASP A 850 17.09 21.31 13.71
N ASN A 851 15.78 21.09 13.64
CA ASN A 851 14.82 21.50 14.66
C ASN A 851 13.91 20.34 15.08
N SER A 852 14.40 19.10 15.03
CA SER A 852 13.61 17.89 15.24
C SER A 852 12.99 17.75 16.64
N ASN A 853 13.51 18.46 17.66
CA ASN A 853 13.01 18.42 19.05
C ASN A 853 12.55 19.80 19.59
N ILE A 854 12.18 20.74 18.72
CA ILE A 854 11.62 22.05 19.07
C ILE A 854 10.59 22.51 18.02
N SER A 855 9.67 23.40 18.41
CA SER A 855 8.79 24.04 17.41
C SER A 855 9.58 25.00 16.51
N ALA A 856 9.16 25.14 15.25
CA ALA A 856 9.80 26.05 14.31
C ALA A 856 9.76 27.50 14.82
N GLU A 857 8.64 27.92 15.43
CA GLU A 857 8.47 29.28 15.95
C GLU A 857 9.43 29.60 17.10
N GLU A 858 9.67 28.64 18.00
CA GLU A 858 10.61 28.81 19.11
C GLU A 858 12.07 28.81 18.62
N ALA A 859 12.41 27.92 17.68
CA ALA A 859 13.74 27.87 17.08
C ALA A 859 14.08 29.16 16.33
N ASP A 860 13.14 29.69 15.53
CA ASP A 860 13.30 30.95 14.80
C ASP A 860 13.49 32.14 15.75
N LEU A 861 12.80 32.15 16.90
CA LEU A 861 12.96 33.20 17.91
C LEU A 861 14.37 33.19 18.50
N ILE A 862 14.90 32.01 18.80
CA ILE A 862 16.27 31.83 19.32
C ILE A 862 17.29 32.25 18.26
N LEU A 863 17.17 31.74 17.03
CA LEU A 863 18.08 32.08 15.92
C LEU A 863 18.07 33.57 15.60
N SER A 864 16.89 34.20 15.60
CA SER A 864 16.76 35.65 15.39
C SER A 864 17.49 36.44 16.48
N SER A 865 17.40 36.00 17.74
CA SER A 865 18.10 36.64 18.85
C SER A 865 19.63 36.54 18.72
N VAL A 866 20.13 35.36 18.32
CA VAL A 866 21.56 35.11 18.08
C VAL A 866 22.05 35.96 16.91
N ALA A 867 21.31 36.01 15.80
CA ALA A 867 21.64 36.81 14.64
C ALA A 867 21.70 38.31 14.98
N MET A 868 20.71 38.84 15.72
CA MET A 868 20.71 40.25 16.15
C MET A 868 21.92 40.61 17.01
N ASN A 869 22.29 39.75 17.95
CA ASN A 869 23.47 39.96 18.80
C ASN A 869 24.76 39.99 17.97
N LEU A 870 24.92 39.06 17.02
CA LEU A 870 26.11 38.99 16.17
C LEU A 870 26.23 40.18 15.21
N LEU A 871 25.12 40.65 14.63
CA LEU A 871 25.11 41.84 13.78
C LEU A 871 25.57 43.09 14.56
N MET A 872 25.18 43.20 15.84
CA MET A 872 25.61 44.30 16.71
C MET A 872 27.08 44.20 17.13
N GLU A 873 27.57 42.99 17.43
CA GLU A 873 28.96 42.77 17.88
C GLU A 873 29.99 42.96 16.76
N GLU A 874 29.65 42.56 15.53
CA GLU A 874 30.61 42.50 14.41
C GLU A 874 30.44 43.65 13.39
N GLU A 875 29.53 44.61 13.64
CA GLU A 875 29.24 45.76 12.76
C GLU A 875 28.91 45.37 11.30
N LEU A 876 28.14 44.31 11.11
CA LEU A 876 27.85 43.73 9.79
C LEU A 876 26.61 44.33 9.14
N GLU A 877 26.62 44.44 7.80
CA GLU A 877 25.43 44.73 7.01
C GLU A 877 24.56 43.47 6.85
N VAL A 878 23.23 43.64 6.95
CA VAL A 878 22.24 42.54 6.97
C VAL A 878 22.25 41.70 5.70
N ASP A 879 22.58 42.30 4.55
CA ASP A 879 22.45 41.67 3.23
C ASP A 879 23.68 40.84 2.79
N GLU A 880 24.73 40.75 3.62
CA GLU A 880 25.99 40.07 3.27
C GLU A 880 26.30 38.80 4.09
N GLY A 881 25.35 38.29 4.90
CA GLY A 881 25.55 37.12 5.76
C GLY A 881 25.39 35.75 5.07
N PRO A 882 25.73 34.64 5.75
CA PRO A 882 25.32 33.30 5.34
C PRO A 882 23.80 33.14 5.42
N GLU A 883 23.23 32.31 4.57
CA GLU A 883 21.83 31.92 4.69
C GLU A 883 21.68 30.97 5.89
N ILE A 884 20.71 31.17 6.76
CA ILE A 884 20.46 30.27 7.91
C ILE A 884 19.01 29.80 7.82
N VAL A 885 18.81 28.49 7.69
CA VAL A 885 17.49 27.91 7.42
C VAL A 885 17.21 26.74 8.34
N LEU A 886 16.01 26.70 8.93
CA LEU A 886 15.51 25.53 9.63
C LEU A 886 15.21 24.39 8.65
N VAL A 887 15.71 23.19 8.95
CA VAL A 887 15.51 22.01 8.08
C VAL A 887 14.04 21.61 8.04
N GLY A 888 13.34 21.65 9.18
CA GLY A 888 11.99 21.11 9.33
C GLY A 888 11.95 19.58 9.24
N GLU A 889 10.75 19.03 9.17
CA GLU A 889 10.58 17.58 8.97
C GLU A 889 10.84 17.22 7.50
N LEU A 890 11.90 16.44 7.27
CA LEU A 890 12.21 15.85 5.97
C LEU A 890 12.00 14.34 6.01
N SER A 891 11.40 13.79 4.97
CA SER A 891 11.27 12.35 4.81
C SER A 891 12.57 11.70 4.35
N GLN A 892 12.61 10.36 4.39
CA GLN A 892 13.79 9.59 3.96
C GLN A 892 14.21 9.91 2.51
N ILE A 893 13.25 10.08 1.60
CA ILE A 893 13.55 10.40 0.20
C ILE A 893 14.11 11.83 0.04
N GLN A 894 13.64 12.78 0.84
CA GLN A 894 14.18 14.14 0.88
C GLN A 894 15.58 14.19 1.47
N TRP A 895 15.82 13.49 2.58
CA TRP A 895 17.16 13.36 3.15
C TRP A 895 18.14 12.73 2.17
N SER A 896 17.72 11.70 1.44
CA SER A 896 18.53 11.05 0.41
C SER A 896 18.93 12.02 -0.73
N ALA A 897 18.09 13.01 -1.02
CA ALA A 897 18.37 14.07 -2.01
C ALA A 897 19.19 15.24 -1.43
N LEU A 898 19.06 15.52 -0.12
CA LEU A 898 19.77 16.60 0.55
C LEU A 898 21.22 16.23 0.88
N ILE A 899 21.47 15.02 1.40
CA ILE A 899 22.79 14.59 1.90
C ILE A 899 23.92 14.77 0.87
N PRO A 900 23.77 14.42 -0.42
CA PRO A 900 24.82 14.62 -1.41
C PRO A 900 25.16 16.10 -1.66
N GLN A 901 24.31 17.04 -1.24
CA GLN A 901 24.50 18.47 -1.38
C GLN A 901 25.14 19.11 -0.14
N LEU A 902 25.37 18.34 0.94
CA LEU A 902 26.02 18.81 2.17
C LEU A 902 27.55 18.66 2.08
N GLN A 903 28.26 19.71 2.42
CA GLN A 903 29.74 19.74 2.43
C GLN A 903 30.30 19.30 3.78
N GLY A 904 29.54 19.44 4.86
CA GLY A 904 29.99 19.11 6.20
C GLY A 904 28.94 19.28 7.28
N TRP A 905 29.23 18.68 8.42
CA TRP A 905 28.50 18.85 9.67
C TRP A 905 29.40 19.59 10.66
N ILE A 906 28.92 20.73 11.17
CA ILE A 906 29.59 21.48 12.23
C ILE A 906 29.16 20.88 13.56
N LYS A 907 30.13 20.38 14.32
CA LYS A 907 29.86 19.73 15.60
C LYS A 907 29.60 20.76 16.69
N LEU A 908 28.51 20.58 17.43
CA LEU A 908 28.21 21.35 18.64
C LEU A 908 28.64 20.61 19.91
N GLU A 909 28.64 21.28 21.06
CA GLU A 909 28.97 20.63 22.33
C GLU A 909 27.81 19.70 22.76
N HIS A 910 26.57 20.14 22.53
CA HIS A 910 25.37 19.37 22.81
C HIS A 910 24.55 19.15 21.52
N GLU A 911 24.53 17.90 21.06
CA GLU A 911 23.89 17.53 19.79
C GLU A 911 22.70 16.59 19.98
N ASN A 912 21.71 16.74 19.09
CA ASN A 912 20.59 15.83 19.00
C ASN A 912 21.05 14.48 18.41
N GLU A 913 21.54 13.60 19.28
CA GLU A 913 22.03 12.26 18.94
C GLU A 913 20.97 11.37 18.27
N GLU A 914 19.67 11.61 18.55
CA GLU A 914 18.59 10.89 17.89
C GLU A 914 18.48 11.28 16.42
N ALA A 915 18.45 12.58 16.11
CA ALA A 915 18.44 13.08 14.74
C ALA A 915 19.67 12.62 13.94
N ILE A 916 20.85 12.68 14.57
CA ILE A 916 22.11 12.20 13.96
C ILE A 916 22.05 10.69 13.68
N THR A 917 21.53 9.91 14.62
CA THR A 917 21.39 8.45 14.46
C THR A 917 20.42 8.10 13.34
N GLN A 918 19.28 8.81 13.26
CA GLN A 918 18.32 8.64 12.17
C GLN A 918 18.98 8.94 10.82
N LEU A 919 19.74 10.03 10.71
CA LEU A 919 20.44 10.40 9.48
C LEU A 919 21.52 9.37 9.09
N LYS A 920 22.29 8.86 10.05
CA LYS A 920 23.29 7.79 9.84
C LYS A 920 22.66 6.47 9.35
N ASN A 921 21.40 6.20 9.69
CA ASN A 921 20.69 5.01 9.21
C ASN A 921 20.21 5.16 7.75
N ILE A 922 19.92 6.39 7.31
CA ILE A 922 19.46 6.69 5.94
C ILE A 922 20.62 6.58 4.95
N ALA A 923 21.80 7.08 5.33
CA ALA A 923 22.95 7.11 4.46
C ALA A 923 24.03 6.12 4.91
N SER A 924 24.36 5.16 4.05
CA SER A 924 25.64 4.42 4.11
C SER A 924 26.86 5.31 3.78
N VAL A 925 26.69 6.64 3.82
CA VAL A 925 27.67 7.68 3.47
C VAL A 925 28.00 8.49 4.73
N GLN A 926 29.28 8.64 5.02
CA GLN A 926 29.77 9.46 6.13
C GLN A 926 29.78 10.94 5.70
N ILE A 927 28.87 11.76 6.24
CA ILE A 927 29.07 13.21 6.25
C ILE A 927 30.34 13.48 7.06
N LYS A 928 31.26 14.28 6.52
CA LYS A 928 32.50 14.62 7.22
C LYS A 928 32.19 15.66 8.30
N GLU A 929 32.69 15.40 9.51
CA GLU A 929 32.85 16.41 10.56
C GLU A 929 33.87 17.44 10.04
N VAL A 930 33.50 18.73 10.03
CA VAL A 930 34.32 19.83 9.47
C VAL A 930 34.71 20.82 10.55
#